data_AF-A0A9X9M2D8-F1
#
_entry.id   AF-A0A9X9M2D8-F1
#
_cell.length_a   1.000
_cell.length_b   1.000
_cell.length_c   1.000
_cell.angle_alpha   90.00
_cell.angle_beta   90.00
_cell.angle_gamma   90.00
#
_symmetry.space_group_name_H-M   'P 1'
#
loop_
_entity.id
_entity.type
_entity.pdbx_description
1 polymer ?
#
loop_
_entity_poly.entity_id
_entity_poly.type
_entity_poly.pdbx_seq_one_letter_code
_entity_poly.pdbx_strand_id
1 'polypeptide(L)'
;MQKALSQCQVLGVQNVGVTVTTLFSPGALAGCVSPTGLAETVHCDLQPVDAKVTYVTSQVSKGCVAQVPNATLEVHILFLESSRDLSELELTVQKSNQNGTRPREVLLVLSANKNILLRLQAPGIPLNLAFNPTLIFQGHPGINATQLPPFTTQNQFLDWAQTKGPIVSVAELHDPQSILLRLDQAPRAPSSCNLEPLMDMGHTLDWSPLTPTSVRGCRLEGVPGHKEAHIVRVLPGTEARPRTVTVKVELRCASGGPDAVLILQGPPYVSWLIDANHNMQIWTTGEYSFKIFPKENIRGFPLPDTPQGLLGEAWKLNASMVASFVELPLANVISLQSHSCGGGLQTSPPPVTTTPPKESCNQELLLSLIQPKCSEDVMTVVLKKDLISTLRCSITSLTFSDPSCQAEDRDDQFVLRSAYSSCGMKVTENVVRNEVVVNLLSSSSLQWKKVHCINMESLSLQLGLYLSPHFLQVSNTIELGQQGFVQVSMSPSIPELILQLDSCHLDLGPDADTVELIQSQTAKGSCVSLLSPGPSGDVRFSFLLRGYMVSTPTTGTLSCTITLRSRSLSPDTHRTVSMRLNVVSPGLPACTDKGLVLPAVLGITFGAFLIGALLTAALWYIYSHTRPPGKREPVVAVAAPASSESSSTNHSIGSTQSTPCSTSSMA
;
A
#
# COMPACT_ATOMS: atom_id res chain seq x y z
N MET A 1 -10.99 50.20 -21.90
CA MET A 1 -9.97 51.11 -22.45
C MET A 1 -9.68 50.64 -23.87
N GLN A 2 -9.85 51.54 -24.84
CA GLN A 2 -9.99 51.29 -26.28
C GLN A 2 -8.67 51.02 -27.03
N LYS A 3 -8.85 50.52 -28.27
CA LYS A 3 -8.02 50.56 -29.49
C LYS A 3 -7.09 49.36 -29.72
N ALA A 4 -7.03 48.73 -30.90
CA ALA A 4 -7.76 48.96 -32.15
C ALA A 4 -7.68 47.72 -33.06
N LEU A 5 -8.83 47.36 -33.66
CA LEU A 5 -8.98 46.59 -34.90
C LEU A 5 -9.22 47.61 -36.02
N SER A 6 -8.56 47.48 -37.18
CA SER A 6 -9.18 47.64 -38.51
C SER A 6 -8.16 47.56 -39.65
N GLN A 7 -8.53 46.82 -40.70
CA GLN A 7 -8.52 47.17 -42.14
C GLN A 7 -8.45 45.88 -42.98
N CYS A 8 -9.10 45.71 -44.13
CA CYS A 8 -10.39 46.13 -44.69
C CYS A 8 -10.55 45.35 -46.01
N GLN A 9 -11.79 45.16 -46.44
CA GLN A 9 -12.28 44.42 -47.61
C GLN A 9 -11.99 45.04 -49.01
N VAL A 10 -11.91 44.14 -50.01
CA VAL A 10 -12.62 44.09 -51.33
C VAL A 10 -12.39 45.17 -52.40
N LEU A 11 -12.00 44.73 -53.62
CA LEU A 11 -12.70 44.98 -54.90
C LEU A 11 -11.99 44.26 -56.07
N GLY A 12 -12.77 43.70 -57.00
CA GLY A 12 -12.28 43.05 -58.22
C GLY A 12 -12.65 43.80 -59.50
N VAL A 13 -12.36 43.12 -60.62
CA VAL A 13 -12.92 43.21 -62.00
C VAL A 13 -12.02 43.84 -63.10
N GLN A 14 -11.59 42.93 -64.01
CA GLN A 14 -11.43 42.93 -65.49
C GLN A 14 -10.71 44.06 -66.26
N ASN A 15 -9.77 43.66 -67.16
CA ASN A 15 -9.97 43.74 -68.63
C ASN A 15 -8.88 43.05 -69.49
N VAL A 16 -9.34 42.17 -70.40
CA VAL A 16 -9.01 42.02 -71.85
C VAL A 16 -7.55 41.93 -72.34
N GLY A 17 -7.17 40.70 -72.76
CA GLY A 17 -6.85 40.26 -74.14
C GLY A 17 -5.71 40.89 -74.97
N VAL A 18 -4.88 40.05 -75.63
CA VAL A 18 -4.60 40.01 -77.10
C VAL A 18 -3.56 38.89 -77.46
N THR A 19 -4.03 37.95 -78.29
CA THR A 19 -3.44 37.03 -79.33
C THR A 19 -1.95 36.66 -79.38
N VAL A 20 -1.56 35.36 -79.35
CA VAL A 20 -1.53 34.26 -80.37
C VAL A 20 -0.33 34.28 -81.33
N THR A 21 0.51 33.25 -81.29
CA THR A 21 1.07 32.60 -82.50
C THR A 21 1.49 31.16 -82.21
N THR A 22 0.88 30.23 -82.95
CA THR A 22 1.15 28.78 -83.00
C THR A 22 2.21 28.48 -84.07
N LEU A 23 3.13 27.55 -83.81
CA LEU A 23 3.86 26.79 -84.82
C LEU A 23 3.96 25.32 -84.39
N PHE A 24 3.64 24.43 -85.33
CA PHE A 24 3.45 22.98 -85.19
C PHE A 24 4.65 22.19 -85.74
N SER A 25 4.79 20.95 -85.26
CA SER A 25 5.40 19.74 -85.89
C SER A 25 6.78 19.27 -85.33
N PRO A 26 7.19 17.98 -85.51
CA PRO A 26 6.96 16.93 -84.49
C PRO A 26 8.18 16.00 -84.23
N GLY A 27 8.09 15.16 -83.19
CA GLY A 27 8.71 13.83 -83.18
C GLY A 27 9.97 13.63 -82.34
N ALA A 28 9.83 12.93 -81.21
CA ALA A 28 10.69 11.81 -80.82
C ALA A 28 10.08 11.10 -79.60
N LEU A 29 9.89 9.79 -79.73
CA LEU A 29 9.47 8.87 -78.68
C LEU A 29 10.44 8.93 -77.49
N ALA A 30 9.94 9.21 -76.28
CA ALA A 30 10.61 8.87 -75.04
C ALA A 30 9.55 8.33 -74.06
N GLY A 31 9.75 7.08 -73.65
CA GLY A 31 8.79 6.31 -72.86
C GLY A 31 8.41 6.98 -71.55
N CYS A 32 7.15 6.81 -71.16
CA CYS A 32 6.70 7.06 -69.80
C CYS A 32 7.49 6.18 -68.83
N VAL A 33 8.53 6.73 -68.23
CA VAL A 33 9.06 6.23 -66.96
C VAL A 33 8.16 6.82 -65.89
N SER A 34 7.31 5.99 -65.30
CA SER A 34 6.65 6.29 -64.03
C SER A 34 7.71 6.70 -63.02
N PRO A 35 7.53 7.78 -62.24
CA PRO A 35 8.48 8.09 -61.18
C PRO A 35 8.33 7.00 -60.11
N THR A 36 9.31 6.10 -60.05
CA THR A 36 9.58 5.30 -58.86
C THR A 36 9.70 6.26 -57.68
N GLY A 37 8.90 6.02 -56.64
CA GLY A 37 8.75 6.91 -55.50
C GLY A 37 10.09 7.31 -54.90
N LEU A 38 10.28 8.62 -54.70
CA LEU A 38 11.36 9.13 -53.85
C LEU A 38 11.19 8.51 -52.46
N ALA A 39 12.17 7.74 -52.03
CA ALA A 39 12.26 7.29 -50.64
C ALA A 39 12.33 8.52 -49.72
N GLU A 40 11.66 8.44 -48.56
CA GLU A 40 11.69 9.52 -47.57
C GLU A 40 13.12 9.84 -47.14
N THR A 41 13.40 11.13 -46.97
CA THR A 41 14.70 11.60 -46.49
C THR A 41 14.97 11.07 -45.08
N VAL A 42 16.09 10.38 -44.89
CA VAL A 42 16.53 9.91 -43.58
C VAL A 42 17.17 11.06 -42.83
N HIS A 43 16.61 11.43 -41.67
CA HIS A 43 17.09 12.56 -40.87
C HIS A 43 18.13 12.17 -39.82
N CYS A 44 17.99 10.98 -39.23
CA CYS A 44 18.96 10.43 -38.28
C CYS A 44 18.75 8.91 -38.09
N ASP A 45 19.80 8.24 -37.58
CA ASP A 45 19.73 6.84 -37.15
C ASP A 45 19.35 6.76 -35.68
N LEU A 46 18.23 6.09 -35.40
CA LEU A 46 17.70 5.89 -34.05
C LEU A 46 18.53 4.86 -33.27
N GLN A 47 19.14 5.29 -32.17
CA GLN A 47 19.93 4.45 -31.25
C GLN A 47 19.23 4.32 -29.89
N PRO A 48 19.46 3.22 -29.13
CA PRO A 48 18.91 3.09 -27.78
C PRO A 48 19.39 4.22 -26.85
N VAL A 49 18.49 4.79 -26.06
CA VAL A 49 18.79 5.88 -25.10
C VAL A 49 18.31 5.55 -23.70
N ASP A 50 18.93 6.20 -22.70
CA ASP A 50 18.58 6.05 -21.28
C ASP A 50 17.38 6.96 -20.92
N ALA A 51 16.23 6.63 -21.50
CA ALA A 51 14.93 7.21 -21.17
C ALA A 51 13.96 6.09 -20.84
N LYS A 52 13.05 6.34 -19.89
CA LYS A 52 12.11 5.33 -19.41
C LYS A 52 10.69 5.66 -19.83
N VAL A 53 10.06 4.73 -20.53
CA VAL A 53 8.64 4.81 -20.91
C VAL A 53 7.91 3.61 -20.33
N THR A 54 6.84 3.90 -19.59
CA THR A 54 5.87 2.90 -19.10
C THR A 54 4.49 3.28 -19.58
N TYR A 55 3.63 2.31 -19.86
CA TYR A 55 2.29 2.57 -20.36
C TYR A 55 1.27 1.57 -19.81
N VAL A 56 0.02 1.98 -19.81
CA VAL A 56 -1.15 1.15 -19.50
C VAL A 56 -2.00 1.06 -20.75
N THR A 57 -2.33 -0.15 -21.17
CA THR A 57 -3.13 -0.41 -22.39
C THR A 57 -4.28 -1.36 -22.10
N SER A 58 -5.32 -1.27 -22.92
CA SER A 58 -6.42 -2.24 -22.99
C SER A 58 -6.25 -3.25 -24.12
N GLN A 59 -5.20 -3.10 -24.96
CA GLN A 59 -4.92 -4.02 -26.05
C GLN A 59 -4.18 -5.25 -25.54
N VAL A 60 -4.59 -6.43 -26.00
CA VAL A 60 -4.03 -7.74 -25.63
C VAL A 60 -3.58 -8.52 -26.87
N SER A 61 -2.70 -9.52 -26.73
CA SER A 61 -2.20 -10.28 -27.89
C SER A 61 -3.33 -11.04 -28.58
N LYS A 62 -4.16 -11.72 -27.78
CA LYS A 62 -5.44 -12.30 -28.15
C LYS A 62 -6.44 -12.10 -27.04
N GLY A 63 -7.68 -11.82 -27.40
CA GLY A 63 -8.72 -11.69 -26.39
C GLY A 63 -10.12 -11.64 -26.96
N CYS A 64 -11.09 -11.58 -26.06
CA CYS A 64 -12.48 -11.38 -26.38
C CYS A 64 -13.23 -10.81 -25.16
N VAL A 65 -14.30 -10.09 -25.43
CA VAL A 65 -15.24 -9.60 -24.41
C VAL A 65 -16.64 -9.94 -24.89
N ALA A 66 -17.46 -10.51 -24.02
CA ALA A 66 -18.83 -10.88 -24.29
C ALA A 66 -19.79 -10.36 -23.21
N GLN A 67 -21.04 -10.12 -23.59
CA GLN A 67 -22.09 -9.68 -22.68
C GLN A 67 -22.95 -10.86 -22.23
N VAL A 68 -23.10 -11.01 -20.90
CA VAL A 68 -23.93 -12.06 -20.31
C VAL A 68 -24.91 -11.48 -19.28
N PRO A 69 -26.06 -10.95 -19.73
CA PRO A 69 -26.94 -10.14 -18.89
C PRO A 69 -27.64 -10.94 -17.79
N ASN A 70 -27.87 -12.26 -17.96
CA ASN A 70 -28.66 -13.09 -17.04
C ASN A 70 -27.84 -14.09 -16.22
N ALA A 71 -26.50 -14.01 -16.25
CA ALA A 71 -25.65 -14.95 -15.52
C ALA A 71 -25.60 -14.66 -14.01
N THR A 72 -25.69 -15.71 -13.21
CA THR A 72 -25.43 -15.68 -11.76
C THR A 72 -23.94 -15.80 -11.43
N LEU A 73 -23.20 -16.46 -12.31
CA LEU A 73 -21.75 -16.65 -12.25
C LEU A 73 -21.10 -16.20 -13.56
N GLU A 74 -20.04 -15.41 -13.48
CA GLU A 74 -19.29 -14.90 -14.63
C GLU A 74 -17.89 -15.50 -14.68
N VAL A 75 -17.45 -15.95 -15.86
CA VAL A 75 -16.13 -16.55 -16.02
C VAL A 75 -15.19 -15.59 -16.75
N HIS A 76 -14.05 -15.29 -16.12
CA HIS A 76 -12.97 -14.49 -16.68
C HIS A 76 -11.70 -15.34 -16.77
N ILE A 77 -11.02 -15.29 -17.90
CA ILE A 77 -9.84 -16.13 -18.19
C ILE A 77 -8.66 -15.24 -18.52
N LEU A 78 -7.54 -15.46 -17.82
CA LEU A 78 -6.26 -14.81 -18.11
C LEU A 78 -5.21 -15.88 -18.43
N PHE A 79 -4.66 -15.80 -19.65
CA PHE A 79 -3.46 -16.53 -20.06
C PHE A 79 -2.25 -15.62 -19.84
N LEU A 80 -1.35 -16.05 -18.97
CA LEU A 80 -0.19 -15.29 -18.50
C LEU A 80 1.07 -15.96 -19.05
N GLU A 81 1.69 -15.31 -20.03
CA GLU A 81 2.97 -15.73 -20.57
C GLU A 81 4.07 -14.90 -19.94
N SER A 82 5.10 -15.56 -19.40
CA SER A 82 6.29 -14.87 -18.91
C SER A 82 7.58 -15.36 -19.55
N SER A 83 8.50 -14.42 -19.76
CA SER A 83 9.87 -14.68 -20.19
C SER A 83 10.78 -15.12 -19.04
N ARG A 84 10.53 -14.67 -17.81
CA ARG A 84 11.34 -14.96 -16.61
C ARG A 84 10.87 -16.24 -15.91
N ASP A 85 11.79 -16.92 -15.23
CA ASP A 85 11.48 -18.18 -14.53
C ASP A 85 10.61 -17.97 -13.30
N LEU A 86 10.68 -16.79 -12.67
CA LEU A 86 9.76 -16.31 -11.65
C LEU A 86 9.39 -14.86 -11.93
N SER A 87 8.09 -14.58 -11.99
CA SER A 87 7.54 -13.23 -12.21
C SER A 87 6.56 -12.86 -11.09
N GLU A 88 6.56 -11.60 -10.67
CA GLU A 88 5.60 -11.08 -9.71
C GLU A 88 4.49 -10.33 -10.46
N LEU A 89 3.24 -10.63 -10.15
CA LEU A 89 2.05 -10.07 -10.82
C LEU A 89 1.10 -9.45 -9.79
N GLU A 90 0.78 -8.17 -9.99
CA GLU A 90 -0.28 -7.48 -9.26
C GLU A 90 -1.61 -7.56 -10.02
N LEU A 91 -2.61 -8.22 -9.44
CA LEU A 91 -3.93 -8.39 -10.05
C LEU A 91 -5.00 -7.78 -9.18
N THR A 92 -5.66 -6.74 -9.70
CA THR A 92 -6.76 -6.05 -9.01
C THR A 92 -8.07 -6.32 -9.74
N VAL A 93 -9.06 -6.82 -9.02
CA VAL A 93 -10.43 -7.04 -9.51
C VAL A 93 -11.33 -5.97 -8.90
N GLN A 94 -11.98 -5.18 -9.77
CA GLN A 94 -12.83 -4.07 -9.36
C GLN A 94 -14.31 -4.38 -9.62
N LYS A 95 -15.16 -4.13 -8.61
CA LYS A 95 -16.62 -4.31 -8.72
C LYS A 95 -17.21 -3.31 -9.72
N SER A 96 -18.33 -3.68 -10.33
CA SER A 96 -19.10 -2.76 -11.17
C SER A 96 -19.70 -1.59 -10.40
N ASN A 97 -19.62 -0.38 -10.96
CA ASN A 97 -20.23 0.84 -10.39
C ASN A 97 -21.74 0.93 -10.60
N GLN A 98 -22.38 -0.09 -11.19
CA GLN A 98 -23.82 -0.07 -11.42
C GLN A 98 -24.60 -0.30 -10.11
N ASN A 99 -25.23 0.77 -9.63
CA ASN A 99 -26.17 0.78 -8.51
C ASN A 99 -27.45 -0.01 -8.89
N GLY A 100 -27.45 -1.34 -8.71
CA GLY A 100 -28.69 -2.11 -8.75
C GLY A 100 -28.62 -3.59 -9.09
N THR A 101 -27.47 -4.14 -9.48
CA THR A 101 -27.38 -5.56 -9.82
C THR A 101 -27.00 -6.43 -8.61
N ARG A 102 -27.72 -7.55 -8.46
CA ARG A 102 -27.46 -8.59 -7.44
C ARG A 102 -25.97 -8.96 -7.42
N PRO A 103 -25.40 -9.33 -6.26
CA PRO A 103 -24.02 -9.81 -6.19
C PRO A 103 -23.86 -11.02 -7.11
N ARG A 104 -23.05 -10.87 -8.17
CA ARG A 104 -22.69 -11.96 -9.08
C ARG A 104 -21.44 -12.64 -8.55
N GLU A 105 -21.45 -13.97 -8.55
CA GLU A 105 -20.24 -14.74 -8.27
C GLU A 105 -19.31 -14.66 -9.48
N VAL A 106 -18.01 -14.59 -9.22
CA VAL A 106 -17.02 -14.48 -10.29
C VAL A 106 -16.07 -15.66 -10.20
N LEU A 107 -15.90 -16.38 -11.30
CA LEU A 107 -14.86 -17.39 -11.45
C LEU A 107 -13.73 -16.81 -12.29
N LEU A 108 -12.58 -16.60 -11.67
CA LEU A 108 -11.37 -16.14 -12.34
C LEU A 108 -10.40 -17.30 -12.54
N VAL A 109 -10.13 -17.59 -13.80
CA VAL A 109 -9.29 -18.70 -14.23
C VAL A 109 -7.94 -18.15 -14.70
N LEU A 110 -6.86 -18.58 -14.06
CA LEU A 110 -5.50 -18.14 -14.36
C LEU A 110 -4.68 -19.30 -14.90
N SER A 111 -4.16 -19.16 -16.12
CA SER A 111 -3.25 -20.10 -16.74
C SER A 111 -1.89 -19.43 -16.93
N ALA A 112 -0.82 -20.07 -16.48
CA ALA A 112 0.54 -19.54 -16.59
C ALA A 112 1.47 -20.55 -17.28
N ASN A 113 2.43 -20.07 -18.05
CA ASN A 113 3.47 -20.92 -18.67
C ASN A 113 4.70 -21.15 -17.76
N LYS A 114 4.95 -20.24 -16.82
CA LYS A 114 6.08 -20.22 -15.88
C LYS A 114 5.61 -19.86 -14.46
N ASN A 115 6.54 -19.79 -13.50
CA ASN A 115 6.19 -19.51 -12.11
C ASN A 115 5.79 -18.04 -11.92
N ILE A 116 4.64 -17.81 -11.31
CA ILE A 116 4.10 -16.48 -11.02
C ILE A 116 3.80 -16.36 -9.52
N LEU A 117 4.35 -15.34 -8.88
CA LEU A 117 3.96 -14.88 -7.55
C LEU A 117 2.80 -13.90 -7.70
N LEU A 118 1.59 -14.32 -7.30
CA LEU A 118 0.36 -13.56 -7.49
C LEU A 118 0.03 -12.72 -6.24
N ARG A 119 -0.07 -11.40 -6.43
CA ARG A 119 -0.64 -10.44 -5.48
C ARG A 119 -2.05 -10.05 -5.91
N LEU A 120 -3.03 -10.77 -5.38
CA LEU A 120 -4.44 -10.55 -5.72
C LEU A 120 -5.13 -9.58 -4.76
N GLN A 121 -5.82 -8.59 -5.31
CA GLN A 121 -6.68 -7.65 -4.59
C GLN A 121 -8.11 -7.70 -5.15
N ALA A 122 -9.06 -8.18 -4.36
CA ALA A 122 -10.48 -8.29 -4.74
C ALA A 122 -11.41 -7.81 -3.61
N PRO A 123 -11.47 -6.50 -3.33
CA PRO A 123 -12.20 -5.97 -2.16
C PRO A 123 -13.72 -6.12 -2.34
N GLY A 124 -14.36 -6.93 -1.48
CA GLY A 124 -15.81 -7.04 -1.41
C GLY A 124 -16.48 -7.79 -2.58
N ILE A 125 -15.75 -8.68 -3.26
CA ILE A 125 -16.23 -9.46 -4.41
C ILE A 125 -16.23 -10.96 -4.03
N PRO A 126 -17.35 -11.70 -4.21
CA PRO A 126 -17.38 -13.15 -4.06
C PRO A 126 -16.65 -13.82 -5.24
N LEU A 127 -15.33 -13.91 -5.12
CA LEU A 127 -14.41 -14.40 -6.15
C LEU A 127 -14.00 -15.85 -5.86
N ASN A 128 -14.19 -16.73 -6.83
CA ASN A 128 -13.62 -18.07 -6.88
C ASN A 128 -12.43 -18.07 -7.83
N LEU A 129 -11.32 -18.69 -7.43
CA LEU A 129 -10.11 -18.78 -8.24
C LEU A 129 -9.96 -20.19 -8.80
N ALA A 130 -9.48 -20.31 -10.04
CA ALA A 130 -9.02 -21.57 -10.60
C ALA A 130 -7.63 -21.40 -11.21
N PHE A 131 -6.63 -22.09 -10.66
CA PHE A 131 -5.24 -22.01 -11.13
C PHE A 131 -4.47 -23.32 -10.89
N ASN A 132 -3.28 -23.45 -11.48
CA ASN A 132 -2.36 -24.53 -11.15
C ASN A 132 -1.44 -24.12 -9.98
N PRO A 133 -1.56 -24.75 -8.78
CA PRO A 133 -0.80 -24.34 -7.60
C PRO A 133 0.72 -24.61 -7.70
N THR A 134 1.18 -25.38 -8.69
CA THR A 134 2.62 -25.58 -8.91
C THR A 134 3.28 -24.42 -9.65
N LEU A 135 2.48 -23.64 -10.40
CA LEU A 135 2.96 -22.53 -11.23
C LEU A 135 2.59 -21.17 -10.62
N ILE A 136 1.44 -21.08 -9.94
CA ILE A 136 0.96 -19.83 -9.37
C ILE A 136 0.99 -19.92 -7.84
N PHE A 137 1.84 -19.10 -7.22
CA PHE A 137 1.99 -19.00 -5.77
C PHE A 137 1.21 -17.79 -5.25
N GLN A 138 0.24 -18.02 -4.37
CA GLN A 138 -0.60 -16.97 -3.80
C GLN A 138 -0.05 -16.52 -2.44
N GLY A 139 0.20 -15.21 -2.27
CA GLY A 139 0.74 -14.66 -1.02
C GLY A 139 -0.27 -14.56 0.15
N HIS A 140 -1.58 -14.69 -0.10
CA HIS A 140 -2.64 -14.51 0.91
C HIS A 140 -3.61 -15.72 0.95
N PRO A 141 -3.74 -16.44 2.09
CA PRO A 141 -4.45 -17.72 2.20
C PRO A 141 -5.96 -17.60 2.55
N GLY A 142 -6.74 -16.81 1.78
CA GLY A 142 -8.13 -16.49 2.15
C GLY A 142 -9.22 -16.68 1.08
N ILE A 143 -8.91 -17.16 -0.13
CA ILE A 143 -9.86 -17.22 -1.25
C ILE A 143 -10.05 -18.68 -1.69
N ASN A 144 -11.29 -19.09 -1.97
CA ASN A 144 -11.62 -20.43 -2.47
C ASN A 144 -10.91 -20.67 -3.82
N ALA A 145 -9.86 -21.51 -3.79
CA ALA A 145 -9.07 -21.87 -4.96
C ALA A 145 -9.41 -23.31 -5.40
N THR A 146 -9.73 -23.47 -6.68
CA THR A 146 -9.93 -24.75 -7.34
C THR A 146 -8.69 -25.09 -8.17
N GLN A 147 -8.19 -26.32 -8.06
CA GLN A 147 -7.08 -26.76 -8.90
C GLN A 147 -7.54 -26.92 -10.36
N LEU A 148 -6.78 -26.35 -11.29
CA LEU A 148 -7.02 -26.56 -12.72
C LEU A 148 -6.68 -28.00 -13.14
N PRO A 149 -7.54 -28.67 -13.92
CA PRO A 149 -7.18 -29.90 -14.60
C PRO A 149 -5.98 -29.71 -15.54
N PRO A 150 -5.20 -30.75 -15.82
CA PRO A 150 -4.18 -30.69 -16.87
C PRO A 150 -4.86 -30.65 -18.24
N PHE A 151 -4.65 -29.57 -18.99
CA PHE A 151 -5.16 -29.40 -20.35
C PHE A 151 -4.05 -29.56 -21.38
N THR A 152 -4.36 -30.17 -22.52
CA THR A 152 -3.39 -30.34 -23.64
C THR A 152 -3.55 -29.29 -24.73
N THR A 153 -4.72 -28.64 -24.81
CA THR A 153 -5.02 -27.64 -25.84
C THR A 153 -5.83 -26.48 -25.25
N GLN A 154 -5.70 -25.30 -25.85
CA GLN A 154 -6.47 -24.11 -25.45
C GLN A 154 -7.98 -24.32 -25.61
N ASN A 155 -8.42 -25.10 -26.61
CA ASN A 155 -9.84 -25.38 -26.83
C ASN A 155 -10.43 -26.23 -25.68
N GLN A 156 -9.75 -27.29 -25.25
CA GLN A 156 -10.20 -28.09 -24.09
C GLN A 156 -10.31 -27.25 -22.82
N PHE A 157 -9.41 -26.28 -22.65
CA PHE A 157 -9.45 -25.34 -21.53
C PHE A 157 -10.70 -24.44 -21.60
N LEU A 158 -10.98 -23.86 -22.77
CA LEU A 158 -12.15 -23.01 -22.98
C LEU A 158 -13.46 -23.80 -22.82
N ASP A 159 -13.52 -25.02 -23.35
CA ASP A 159 -14.68 -25.91 -23.21
C ASP A 159 -14.95 -26.22 -21.73
N TRP A 160 -13.91 -26.53 -20.95
CA TRP A 160 -14.03 -26.72 -19.50
C TRP A 160 -14.55 -25.46 -18.81
N ALA A 161 -14.03 -24.29 -19.15
CA ALA A 161 -14.45 -23.02 -18.55
C ALA A 161 -15.94 -22.74 -18.85
N GLN A 162 -16.40 -23.03 -20.07
CA GLN A 162 -17.82 -22.92 -20.45
C GLN A 162 -18.73 -23.84 -19.62
N THR A 163 -18.25 -25.01 -19.16
CA THR A 163 -19.04 -25.89 -18.26
C THR A 163 -19.26 -25.30 -16.86
N LYS A 164 -18.41 -24.37 -16.44
CA LYS A 164 -18.50 -23.71 -15.13
C LYS A 164 -19.43 -22.49 -15.16
N GLY A 165 -19.44 -21.79 -16.29
CA GLY A 165 -20.29 -20.64 -16.50
C GLY A 165 -19.98 -19.95 -17.83
N PRO A 166 -20.78 -18.94 -18.19
CA PRO A 166 -20.58 -18.19 -19.42
C PRO A 166 -19.30 -17.33 -19.33
N ILE A 167 -18.49 -17.42 -20.38
CA ILE A 167 -17.22 -16.68 -20.49
C ILE A 167 -17.51 -15.23 -20.89
N VAL A 168 -17.14 -14.31 -20.01
CA VAL A 168 -17.33 -12.86 -20.19
C VAL A 168 -16.10 -12.23 -20.82
N SER A 169 -14.90 -12.64 -20.42
CA SER A 169 -13.68 -12.12 -21.03
C SER A 169 -12.55 -13.13 -21.04
N VAL A 170 -11.78 -13.12 -22.12
CA VAL A 170 -10.51 -13.85 -22.23
C VAL A 170 -9.42 -12.88 -22.65
N ALA A 171 -8.26 -12.95 -22.01
CA ALA A 171 -7.09 -12.17 -22.41
C ALA A 171 -5.81 -12.99 -22.31
N GLU A 172 -4.98 -12.90 -23.35
CA GLU A 172 -3.62 -13.42 -23.42
C GLU A 172 -2.65 -12.24 -23.26
N LEU A 173 -1.78 -12.34 -22.24
CA LEU A 173 -0.92 -11.25 -21.77
C LEU A 173 0.53 -11.74 -21.66
N HIS A 174 1.45 -10.97 -22.25
CA HIS A 174 2.88 -11.28 -22.24
C HIS A 174 3.63 -10.36 -21.28
N ASP A 175 4.36 -10.97 -20.32
CA ASP A 175 5.07 -10.33 -19.21
C ASP A 175 4.27 -9.20 -18.52
N PRO A 176 3.06 -9.47 -18.00
CA PRO A 176 2.29 -8.45 -17.29
C PRO A 176 2.92 -8.11 -15.93
N GLN A 177 3.08 -6.81 -15.64
CA GLN A 177 3.46 -6.31 -14.33
C GLN A 177 2.23 -6.09 -13.44
N SER A 178 1.20 -5.45 -13.98
CA SER A 178 -0.07 -5.23 -13.27
C SER A 178 -1.26 -5.37 -14.19
N ILE A 179 -2.37 -5.89 -13.66
CA ILE A 179 -3.63 -6.09 -14.37
C ILE A 179 -4.77 -5.54 -13.50
N LEU A 180 -5.61 -4.71 -14.11
CA LEU A 180 -6.85 -4.22 -13.56
C LEU A 180 -8.02 -4.80 -14.37
N LEU A 181 -8.77 -5.72 -13.76
CA LEU A 181 -9.96 -6.31 -14.34
C LEU A 181 -11.21 -5.66 -13.75
N ARG A 182 -12.08 -5.10 -14.60
CA ARG A 182 -13.34 -4.47 -14.20
C ARG A 182 -14.50 -5.38 -14.59
N LEU A 183 -15.39 -5.65 -13.63
CA LEU A 183 -16.55 -6.53 -13.80
C LEU A 183 -17.79 -5.77 -14.34
N ASP A 184 -17.58 -4.68 -15.05
CA ASP A 184 -18.67 -3.87 -15.62
C ASP A 184 -19.22 -4.54 -16.87
N GLN A 185 -20.55 -4.59 -17.01
CA GLN A 185 -21.16 -5.04 -18.26
C GLN A 185 -20.71 -4.17 -19.42
N ALA A 186 -20.31 -4.82 -20.52
CA ALA A 186 -19.97 -4.17 -21.78
C ALA A 186 -21.20 -4.15 -22.71
N PRO A 187 -22.02 -3.09 -22.73
CA PRO A 187 -23.29 -3.07 -23.46
C PRO A 187 -23.16 -3.13 -24.98
N ARG A 188 -21.94 -3.02 -25.53
CA ARG A 188 -21.64 -3.14 -26.97
C ARG A 188 -20.90 -4.44 -27.32
N ALA A 189 -20.67 -5.33 -26.35
CA ALA A 189 -19.98 -6.58 -26.60
C ALA A 189 -20.91 -7.63 -27.21
N PRO A 190 -20.40 -8.54 -28.06
CA PRO A 190 -21.17 -9.66 -28.59
C PRO A 190 -21.66 -10.60 -27.48
N SER A 191 -22.65 -11.45 -27.76
CA SER A 191 -23.15 -12.45 -26.81
C SER A 191 -22.25 -13.67 -26.63
N SER A 192 -21.21 -13.82 -27.48
CA SER A 192 -20.25 -14.92 -27.45
C SER A 192 -18.82 -14.38 -27.49
N CYS A 193 -17.92 -15.04 -26.77
CA CYS A 193 -16.52 -14.64 -26.64
C CYS A 193 -15.67 -15.44 -27.64
N ASN A 194 -15.40 -14.84 -28.81
CA ASN A 194 -14.52 -15.44 -29.83
C ASN A 194 -13.18 -14.73 -29.83
N LEU A 195 -12.09 -15.49 -29.71
CA LEU A 195 -10.73 -14.94 -29.60
C LEU A 195 -10.29 -14.24 -30.88
N GLU A 196 -9.94 -12.97 -30.77
CA GLU A 196 -9.39 -12.15 -31.86
C GLU A 196 -7.97 -11.67 -31.52
N PRO A 197 -7.05 -11.59 -32.51
CA PRO A 197 -5.72 -11.04 -32.31
C PRO A 197 -5.76 -9.52 -32.16
N LEU A 198 -4.83 -8.95 -31.38
CA LEU A 198 -4.72 -7.50 -31.13
C LEU A 198 -6.03 -6.88 -30.62
N MET A 199 -6.81 -7.67 -29.88
CA MET A 199 -8.12 -7.29 -29.35
C MET A 199 -7.99 -6.15 -28.34
N ASP A 200 -8.91 -5.20 -28.44
CA ASP A 200 -9.04 -4.10 -27.50
C ASP A 200 -10.13 -4.44 -26.47
N MET A 201 -9.71 -4.69 -25.23
CA MET A 201 -10.60 -5.10 -24.13
C MET A 201 -11.49 -3.96 -23.62
N GLY A 202 -11.31 -2.73 -24.12
CA GLY A 202 -12.09 -1.56 -23.75
C GLY A 202 -11.95 -1.22 -22.28
N HIS A 203 -13.07 -1.02 -21.58
CA HIS A 203 -13.06 -0.74 -20.14
C HIS A 203 -12.89 -2.01 -19.28
N THR A 204 -13.03 -3.20 -19.88
CA THR A 204 -13.04 -4.49 -19.16
C THR A 204 -11.70 -4.79 -18.52
N LEU A 205 -10.59 -4.50 -19.21
CA LEU A 205 -9.25 -4.83 -18.75
C LEU A 205 -8.26 -3.75 -19.14
N ASP A 206 -7.51 -3.28 -18.15
CA ASP A 206 -6.32 -2.45 -18.33
C ASP A 206 -5.12 -3.19 -17.74
N TRP A 207 -3.97 -3.14 -18.42
CA TRP A 207 -2.76 -3.78 -17.90
C TRP A 207 -1.50 -3.00 -18.28
N SER A 208 -0.42 -3.25 -17.54
CA SER A 208 0.91 -2.71 -17.82
C SER A 208 1.92 -3.85 -18.00
N PRO A 209 2.78 -3.80 -19.05
CA PRO A 209 3.84 -4.77 -19.25
C PRO A 209 5.05 -4.47 -18.35
N LEU A 210 5.74 -5.53 -17.94
CA LEU A 210 6.94 -5.47 -17.09
C LEU A 210 8.18 -5.00 -17.84
N THR A 211 8.32 -5.38 -19.11
CA THR A 211 9.48 -4.98 -19.92
C THR A 211 9.32 -3.51 -20.34
N PRO A 212 10.22 -2.61 -19.91
CA PRO A 212 10.17 -1.22 -20.35
C PRO A 212 10.39 -1.15 -21.86
N THR A 213 9.65 -0.26 -22.54
CA THR A 213 9.74 -0.12 -23.98
C THR A 213 11.14 0.35 -24.38
N SER A 214 11.72 -0.24 -25.43
CA SER A 214 13.00 0.24 -25.99
C SER A 214 12.83 1.67 -26.51
N VAL A 215 13.37 2.63 -25.76
CA VAL A 215 13.36 4.04 -26.14
C VAL A 215 14.57 4.32 -27.00
N ARG A 216 14.33 4.98 -28.13
CA ARG A 216 15.38 5.35 -29.08
C ARG A 216 15.57 6.85 -29.11
N GLY A 217 16.69 7.31 -29.63
CA GLY A 217 17.00 8.72 -29.80
C GLY A 217 18.11 8.90 -30.81
N CYS A 218 18.35 10.15 -31.19
CA CYS A 218 19.37 10.49 -32.18
C CYS A 218 19.74 11.97 -32.09
N ARG A 219 20.83 12.35 -32.75
CA ARG A 219 21.19 13.76 -32.96
C ARG A 219 20.78 14.20 -34.35
N LEU A 220 20.22 15.40 -34.46
CA LEU A 220 19.81 15.99 -35.73
C LEU A 220 20.91 16.93 -36.22
N GLU A 221 21.44 16.67 -37.42
CA GLU A 221 22.50 17.48 -38.01
C GLU A 221 21.98 18.82 -38.54
N GLY A 222 22.83 19.85 -38.51
CA GLY A 222 22.54 21.17 -39.09
C GLY A 222 21.64 22.10 -38.26
N VAL A 223 21.29 21.74 -37.02
CA VAL A 223 20.46 22.58 -36.14
C VAL A 223 21.32 23.19 -35.01
N PRO A 224 21.46 24.52 -34.93
CA PRO A 224 22.17 25.18 -33.83
C PRO A 224 21.31 25.22 -32.56
N GLY A 225 21.95 25.09 -31.39
CA GLY A 225 21.29 25.15 -30.07
C GLY A 225 21.17 23.81 -29.36
N HIS A 226 20.48 23.81 -28.22
CA HIS A 226 20.26 22.64 -27.36
C HIS A 226 18.77 22.51 -27.05
N LYS A 227 17.99 22.20 -28.09
CA LYS A 227 16.56 21.91 -27.99
C LYS A 227 16.33 20.40 -28.13
N GLU A 228 15.56 19.83 -27.21
CA GLU A 228 15.30 18.39 -27.14
C GLU A 228 13.88 18.06 -27.63
N ALA A 229 13.76 17.02 -28.47
CA ALA A 229 12.48 16.49 -28.93
C ALA A 229 12.13 15.16 -28.26
N HIS A 230 10.93 15.08 -27.71
CA HIS A 230 10.30 13.88 -27.19
C HIS A 230 9.15 13.47 -28.11
N ILE A 231 9.27 12.32 -28.77
CA ILE A 231 8.35 11.84 -29.79
C ILE A 231 7.69 10.56 -29.31
N VAL A 232 6.36 10.58 -29.22
CA VAL A 232 5.53 9.42 -28.89
C VAL A 232 4.58 9.14 -30.05
N ARG A 233 4.69 7.95 -30.64
CA ARG A 233 3.87 7.48 -31.75
C ARG A 233 2.95 6.35 -31.27
N VAL A 234 1.65 6.60 -31.27
CA VAL A 234 0.62 5.61 -30.93
C VAL A 234 0.13 4.94 -32.20
N LEU A 235 0.27 3.63 -32.27
CA LEU A 235 -0.15 2.82 -33.41
C LEU A 235 -1.68 2.66 -33.44
N PRO A 236 -2.31 2.58 -34.63
CA PRO A 236 -3.74 2.37 -34.76
C PRO A 236 -4.18 1.03 -34.16
N GLY A 237 -5.33 1.05 -33.47
CA GLY A 237 -6.02 -0.15 -33.01
C GLY A 237 -6.91 -0.76 -34.10
N THR A 238 -7.49 -1.91 -33.78
CA THR A 238 -8.44 -2.63 -34.66
C THR A 238 -9.76 -1.88 -34.83
N GLU A 239 -10.18 -1.12 -33.80
CA GLU A 239 -11.38 -0.27 -33.87
C GLU A 239 -11.08 1.22 -33.76
N ALA A 240 -11.73 2.00 -34.64
CA ALA A 240 -11.65 3.46 -34.66
C ALA A 240 -12.69 4.07 -33.69
N ARG A 241 -12.41 4.01 -32.39
CA ARG A 241 -13.24 4.65 -31.36
C ARG A 241 -12.56 5.89 -30.79
N PRO A 242 -13.29 7.00 -30.55
CA PRO A 242 -12.76 8.17 -29.86
C PRO A 242 -12.15 7.79 -28.51
N ARG A 243 -10.89 8.15 -28.28
CA ARG A 243 -10.16 7.83 -27.05
C ARG A 243 -9.31 9.00 -26.60
N THR A 244 -9.27 9.19 -25.28
CA THR A 244 -8.37 10.16 -24.65
C THR A 244 -7.17 9.43 -24.06
N VAL A 245 -5.98 9.73 -24.56
CA VAL A 245 -4.70 9.19 -24.09
C VAL A 245 -4.08 10.18 -23.11
N THR A 246 -3.87 9.75 -21.86
CA THR A 246 -3.20 10.58 -20.87
C THR A 246 -1.69 10.44 -20.99
N VAL A 247 -0.97 11.53 -21.19
CA VAL A 247 0.49 11.56 -21.32
C VAL A 247 1.09 12.31 -20.14
N LYS A 248 1.80 11.60 -19.28
CA LYS A 248 2.55 12.15 -18.16
C LYS A 248 4.01 12.31 -18.56
N VAL A 249 4.55 13.51 -18.43
CA VAL A 249 5.93 13.82 -18.79
C VAL A 249 6.67 14.35 -17.57
N GLU A 250 7.68 13.60 -17.12
CA GLU A 250 8.57 13.97 -16.03
C GLU A 250 10.00 14.15 -16.57
N LEU A 251 10.38 15.41 -16.82
CA LEU A 251 11.76 15.77 -17.17
C LEU A 251 12.54 16.07 -15.88
N ARG A 252 13.71 15.45 -15.72
CA ARG A 252 14.62 15.65 -14.58
C ARG A 252 15.89 16.37 -15.08
N CYS A 253 15.84 17.71 -15.07
CA CYS A 253 16.92 18.56 -15.56
C CYS A 253 17.93 18.99 -14.47
N ALA A 254 19.22 19.10 -14.82
CA ALA A 254 20.26 19.57 -13.91
C ALA A 254 20.31 21.10 -13.72
N SER A 255 19.85 21.90 -14.69
CA SER A 255 19.81 23.37 -14.58
C SER A 255 18.87 24.03 -15.60
N GLY A 256 17.96 24.89 -15.13
CA GLY A 256 17.09 25.73 -15.96
C GLY A 256 15.96 24.96 -16.65
N GLY A 257 14.87 25.67 -17.00
CA GLY A 257 13.78 25.08 -17.77
C GLY A 257 14.25 24.69 -19.18
N PRO A 258 14.05 23.43 -19.63
CA PRO A 258 14.55 22.97 -20.92
C PRO A 258 13.77 23.62 -22.07
N ASP A 259 14.46 24.04 -23.14
CA ASP A 259 13.80 24.25 -24.43
C ASP A 259 13.51 22.86 -25.02
N ALA A 260 12.29 22.38 -24.80
CA ALA A 260 11.86 21.05 -25.19
C ALA A 260 10.61 21.09 -26.05
N VAL A 261 10.45 20.09 -26.92
CA VAL A 261 9.25 19.88 -27.73
C VAL A 261 8.72 18.46 -27.55
N LEU A 262 7.42 18.35 -27.33
CA LEU A 262 6.69 17.08 -27.27
C LEU A 262 5.87 16.90 -28.55
N ILE A 263 6.17 15.83 -29.28
CA ILE A 263 5.47 15.44 -30.51
C ILE A 263 4.65 14.18 -30.23
N LEU A 264 3.33 14.29 -30.28
CA LEU A 264 2.39 13.19 -30.06
C LEU A 264 1.68 12.84 -31.37
N GLN A 265 2.06 11.71 -31.96
CA GLN A 265 1.43 11.20 -33.18
C GLN A 265 0.51 10.05 -32.83
N GLY A 266 -0.70 10.06 -33.39
CA GLY A 266 -1.65 8.98 -33.25
C GLY A 266 -2.80 9.09 -34.25
N PRO A 267 -3.68 8.08 -34.31
CA PRO A 267 -4.84 8.04 -35.20
C PRO A 267 -5.79 9.24 -35.01
N PRO A 268 -6.64 9.56 -36.01
CA PRO A 268 -7.52 10.74 -35.95
C PRO A 268 -8.57 10.69 -34.83
N TYR A 269 -8.85 9.50 -34.29
CA TYR A 269 -9.77 9.28 -33.17
C TYR A 269 -9.11 9.40 -31.79
N VAL A 270 -7.83 9.79 -31.72
CA VAL A 270 -7.11 9.99 -30.46
C VAL A 270 -7.08 11.47 -30.08
N SER A 271 -7.43 11.74 -28.84
CA SER A 271 -7.25 13.03 -28.17
C SER A 271 -6.23 12.88 -27.03
N TRP A 272 -5.49 13.93 -26.71
CA TRP A 272 -4.38 13.89 -25.75
C TRP A 272 -4.69 14.69 -24.49
N LEU A 273 -4.45 14.10 -23.32
CA LEU A 273 -4.50 14.81 -22.04
C LEU A 273 -3.08 14.88 -21.46
N ILE A 274 -2.49 16.07 -21.44
CA ILE A 274 -1.08 16.27 -21.13
C ILE A 274 -0.90 16.72 -19.68
N ASP A 275 -0.01 16.03 -18.96
CA ASP A 275 0.40 16.29 -17.58
C ASP A 275 1.93 16.39 -17.54
N ALA A 276 2.48 17.59 -17.68
CA ALA A 276 3.91 17.83 -17.78
C ALA A 276 4.43 18.66 -16.59
N ASN A 277 5.61 18.33 -16.08
CA ASN A 277 6.25 19.05 -14.98
C ASN A 277 7.03 20.31 -15.41
N HIS A 278 7.26 20.50 -16.71
CA HIS A 278 7.98 21.65 -17.29
C HIS A 278 7.19 22.27 -18.44
N ASN A 279 7.44 23.55 -18.73
CA ASN A 279 6.88 24.23 -19.89
C ASN A 279 7.62 23.76 -21.16
N MET A 280 6.90 23.29 -22.16
CA MET A 280 7.47 22.76 -23.40
C MET A 280 6.54 23.03 -24.58
N GLN A 281 7.09 23.04 -25.80
CA GLN A 281 6.29 23.18 -27.02
C GLN A 281 5.53 21.88 -27.29
N ILE A 282 4.25 21.98 -27.62
CA ILE A 282 3.39 20.82 -27.85
C ILE A 282 2.97 20.76 -29.32
N TRP A 283 3.19 19.61 -29.94
CA TRP A 283 2.75 19.27 -31.29
C TRP A 283 2.03 17.94 -31.27
N THR A 284 0.74 17.90 -31.59
CA THR A 284 -0.03 16.65 -31.56
C THR A 284 -0.86 16.49 -32.82
N THR A 285 -1.20 15.25 -33.18
CA THR A 285 -2.37 15.00 -34.04
C THR A 285 -3.67 15.14 -33.23
N GLY A 286 -4.82 15.26 -33.89
CA GLY A 286 -6.12 15.27 -33.23
C GLY A 286 -6.36 16.54 -32.39
N GLU A 287 -6.85 16.36 -31.16
CA GLU A 287 -7.07 17.44 -30.18
C GLU A 287 -6.29 17.16 -28.91
N TYR A 288 -5.85 18.19 -28.19
CA TYR A 288 -5.18 18.04 -26.90
C TYR A 288 -5.69 19.04 -25.87
N SER A 289 -5.57 18.67 -24.59
CA SER A 289 -5.82 19.54 -23.45
C SER A 289 -4.80 19.29 -22.35
N PHE A 290 -4.63 20.24 -21.44
CA PHE A 290 -3.77 20.08 -20.28
C PHE A 290 -4.58 19.65 -19.07
N LYS A 291 -4.02 18.80 -18.21
CA LYS A 291 -4.68 18.36 -16.97
C LYS A 291 -5.09 19.51 -16.05
N ILE A 292 -4.32 20.60 -16.07
CA ILE A 292 -4.62 21.85 -15.36
C ILE A 292 -5.82 22.63 -15.95
N PHE A 293 -6.13 22.44 -17.24
CA PHE A 293 -7.23 23.09 -17.97
C PHE A 293 -7.99 22.07 -18.86
N PRO A 294 -8.69 21.08 -18.27
CA PRO A 294 -9.21 19.93 -19.02
C PRO A 294 -10.40 20.26 -19.94
N LYS A 295 -10.98 21.46 -19.81
CA LYS A 295 -12.14 21.90 -20.61
C LYS A 295 -11.75 22.66 -21.89
N GLU A 296 -10.49 23.03 -22.03
CA GLU A 296 -9.99 23.74 -23.21
C GLU A 296 -9.35 22.74 -24.16
N ASN A 297 -10.12 22.33 -25.19
CA ASN A 297 -9.61 21.50 -26.26
C ASN A 297 -8.92 22.38 -27.31
N ILE A 298 -7.64 22.13 -27.52
CA ILE A 298 -6.81 22.80 -28.53
C ILE A 298 -6.67 21.85 -29.72
N ARG A 299 -6.92 22.36 -30.93
CA ARG A 299 -6.71 21.56 -32.15
C ARG A 299 -5.22 21.36 -32.40
N GLY A 300 -4.84 20.13 -32.69
CA GLY A 300 -3.51 19.75 -33.11
C GLY A 300 -3.23 20.07 -34.57
N PHE A 301 -2.13 19.53 -35.07
CA PHE A 301 -1.58 19.75 -36.40
C PHE A 301 -1.54 18.44 -37.20
N PRO A 302 -1.56 18.50 -38.54
CA PRO A 302 -1.27 17.34 -39.37
C PRO A 302 0.20 16.95 -39.21
N LEU A 303 0.48 15.84 -38.53
CA LEU A 303 1.82 15.27 -38.39
C LEU A 303 2.03 14.11 -39.37
N PRO A 304 3.28 13.90 -39.86
CA PRO A 304 3.63 12.71 -40.65
C PRO A 304 3.34 11.41 -39.89
N ASP A 305 2.97 10.35 -40.60
CA ASP A 305 2.70 9.04 -39.99
C ASP A 305 3.95 8.15 -39.89
N THR A 306 5.04 8.49 -40.58
CA THR A 306 6.28 7.71 -40.63
C THR A 306 7.27 8.15 -39.54
N PRO A 307 8.10 7.24 -39.01
CA PRO A 307 9.18 7.60 -38.10
C PRO A 307 10.10 8.69 -38.65
N GLN A 308 10.54 8.57 -39.91
CA GLN A 308 11.43 9.56 -40.53
C GLN A 308 10.73 10.90 -40.78
N GLY A 309 9.44 10.90 -41.13
CA GLY A 309 8.64 12.12 -41.21
C GLY A 309 8.55 12.86 -39.88
N LEU A 310 8.36 12.14 -38.76
CA LEU A 310 8.33 12.73 -37.41
C LEU A 310 9.71 13.28 -36.99
N LEU A 311 10.80 12.61 -37.36
CA LEU A 311 12.15 13.11 -37.15
C LEU A 311 12.40 14.39 -37.96
N GLY A 312 11.88 14.45 -39.19
CA GLY A 312 11.89 15.66 -40.01
C GLY A 312 11.07 16.80 -39.41
N GLU A 313 9.95 16.48 -38.76
CA GLU A 313 9.14 17.48 -38.05
C GLU A 313 9.89 18.03 -36.83
N ALA A 314 10.58 17.17 -36.07
CA ALA A 314 11.46 17.62 -34.98
C ALA A 314 12.57 18.56 -35.50
N TRP A 315 13.16 18.24 -36.66
CA TRP A 315 14.16 19.09 -37.31
C TRP A 315 13.59 20.47 -37.70
N LYS A 316 12.38 20.53 -38.29
CA LYS A 316 11.69 21.80 -38.61
C LYS A 316 11.38 22.64 -37.37
N LEU A 317 11.18 21.99 -36.23
CA LEU A 317 10.94 22.64 -34.94
C LEU A 317 12.23 23.09 -34.25
N ASN A 318 13.36 23.08 -34.97
CA ASN A 318 14.69 23.43 -34.49
C ASN A 318 15.15 22.56 -33.31
N ALA A 319 14.70 21.29 -33.24
CA ALA A 319 15.26 20.36 -32.28
C ALA A 319 16.66 19.92 -32.73
N SER A 320 17.64 20.08 -31.84
CA SER A 320 19.02 19.65 -32.06
C SER A 320 19.24 18.16 -31.82
N MET A 321 18.34 17.54 -31.04
CA MET A 321 18.38 16.12 -30.72
C MET A 321 16.98 15.59 -30.42
N VAL A 322 16.80 14.30 -30.67
CA VAL A 322 15.64 13.52 -30.28
C VAL A 322 16.02 12.73 -29.03
N ALA A 323 15.58 13.22 -27.87
CA ALA A 323 15.91 12.65 -26.57
C ALA A 323 15.10 11.38 -26.27
N SER A 324 13.90 11.26 -26.81
CA SER A 324 13.11 10.02 -26.71
C SER A 324 12.21 9.85 -27.93
N PHE A 325 12.26 8.67 -28.54
CA PHE A 325 11.39 8.22 -29.61
C PHE A 325 10.84 6.85 -29.22
N VAL A 326 9.52 6.73 -29.16
CA VAL A 326 8.85 5.48 -28.78
C VAL A 326 7.62 5.23 -29.65
N GLU A 327 7.40 3.97 -29.99
CA GLU A 327 6.21 3.49 -30.69
C GLU A 327 5.45 2.58 -29.72
N LEU A 328 4.17 2.88 -29.49
CA LEU A 328 3.33 2.18 -28.52
C LEU A 328 2.04 1.72 -29.17
N PRO A 329 1.46 0.58 -28.72
CA PRO A 329 0.08 0.25 -29.05
C PRO A 329 -0.87 1.30 -28.45
N LEU A 330 -2.15 1.20 -28.81
CA LEU A 330 -3.20 2.08 -28.27
C LEU A 330 -3.24 1.99 -26.74
N ALA A 331 -2.77 3.04 -26.06
CA ALA A 331 -2.61 3.09 -24.61
C ALA A 331 -3.56 4.10 -23.98
N ASN A 332 -3.99 3.86 -22.74
CA ASN A 332 -4.83 4.77 -21.97
C ASN A 332 -3.99 5.80 -21.19
N VAL A 333 -2.84 5.35 -20.66
CA VAL A 333 -1.90 6.19 -19.92
C VAL A 333 -0.48 5.90 -20.39
N ILE A 334 0.28 6.94 -20.70
CA ILE A 334 1.69 6.88 -21.08
C ILE A 334 2.45 7.74 -20.08
N SER A 335 3.51 7.20 -19.48
CA SER A 335 4.41 7.94 -18.59
C SER A 335 5.82 7.91 -19.15
N LEU A 336 6.32 9.10 -19.48
CA LEU A 336 7.65 9.35 -20.02
C LEU A 336 8.51 10.01 -18.94
N GLN A 337 9.66 9.41 -18.66
CA GLN A 337 10.65 9.94 -17.74
C GLN A 337 12.01 10.06 -18.46
N SER A 338 12.58 11.26 -18.44
CA SER A 338 13.87 11.56 -19.10
C SER A 338 14.78 12.37 -18.16
N HIS A 339 16.09 12.09 -18.23
CA HIS A 339 17.14 12.74 -17.43
C HIS A 339 17.98 13.76 -18.20
N SER A 340 17.76 13.94 -19.51
CA SER A 340 18.54 14.89 -20.33
C SER A 340 17.90 16.27 -20.35
N CYS A 341 18.70 17.32 -20.05
CA CYS A 341 18.42 18.73 -20.30
C CYS A 341 19.74 19.56 -20.44
N GLY A 342 20.60 19.21 -21.41
CA GLY A 342 21.68 20.05 -21.99
C GLY A 342 23.03 20.28 -21.22
N GLY A 343 24.15 19.81 -21.81
CA GLY A 343 25.51 20.43 -21.66
C GLY A 343 26.76 19.50 -21.67
N GLY A 344 27.44 19.34 -22.82
CA GLY A 344 28.92 19.13 -22.90
C GLY A 344 29.50 17.79 -23.44
N LEU A 345 29.96 17.81 -24.71
CA LEU A 345 30.96 16.97 -25.42
C LEU A 345 30.81 15.43 -25.49
N GLN A 346 30.40 14.92 -26.67
CA GLN A 346 31.08 13.79 -27.30
C GLN A 346 31.65 14.24 -28.65
N THR A 347 32.92 14.60 -28.67
CA THR A 347 33.73 14.54 -29.89
C THR A 347 34.06 13.08 -30.17
N SER A 348 33.91 12.70 -31.44
CA SER A 348 34.39 11.46 -32.08
C SER A 348 35.47 10.70 -31.30
N PRO A 349 35.30 9.39 -31.03
CA PRO A 349 36.39 8.60 -30.50
C PRO A 349 37.50 8.49 -31.57
N PRO A 350 38.78 8.68 -31.20
CA PRO A 350 39.89 8.29 -32.07
C PRO A 350 39.84 6.76 -32.29
N PRO A 351 40.47 6.23 -33.36
CA PRO A 351 40.32 4.83 -33.74
C PRO A 351 40.69 3.90 -32.58
N VAL A 352 39.69 3.13 -32.11
CA VAL A 352 39.89 2.13 -31.08
C VAL A 352 40.71 0.99 -31.68
N THR A 353 41.97 0.93 -31.27
CA THR A 353 42.70 -0.34 -31.27
C THR A 353 41.96 -1.25 -30.29
N THR A 354 41.53 -2.41 -30.79
CA THR A 354 40.74 -3.41 -30.09
C THR A 354 41.36 -3.77 -28.75
N THR A 355 40.74 -3.30 -27.67
CA THR A 355 40.87 -3.88 -26.34
C THR A 355 39.48 -4.17 -25.77
N PRO A 356 39.29 -5.27 -25.02
CA PRO A 356 37.96 -5.76 -24.62
C PRO A 356 37.28 -4.78 -23.65
N PRO A 357 35.94 -4.80 -23.55
CA PRO A 357 35.18 -3.80 -22.80
C PRO A 357 35.54 -3.87 -21.30
N LYS A 358 36.01 -2.76 -20.74
CA LYS A 358 36.17 -2.62 -19.28
C LYS A 358 34.80 -2.58 -18.64
N GLU A 359 34.49 -3.65 -17.92
CA GLU A 359 33.32 -3.77 -17.04
C GLU A 359 33.34 -2.63 -16.01
N SER A 360 32.33 -1.74 -16.04
CA SER A 360 32.29 -0.56 -15.17
C SER A 360 31.68 -0.86 -13.80
N CYS A 361 32.32 -0.34 -12.75
CA CYS A 361 31.85 -0.37 -11.36
C CYS A 361 30.52 0.38 -11.23
N ASN A 362 29.51 -0.25 -10.62
CA ASN A 362 28.23 0.40 -10.33
C ASN A 362 28.30 1.22 -9.03
N GLN A 363 28.63 2.50 -9.18
CA GLN A 363 28.90 3.42 -8.06
C GLN A 363 27.68 3.69 -7.18
N GLU A 364 26.49 3.76 -7.74
CA GLU A 364 25.26 4.06 -6.99
C GLU A 364 24.90 2.91 -6.03
N LEU A 365 25.01 1.66 -6.51
CA LEU A 365 24.87 0.47 -5.67
C LEU A 365 25.94 0.42 -4.57
N LEU A 366 27.19 0.78 -4.88
CA LEU A 366 28.26 0.81 -3.89
C LEU A 366 27.97 1.80 -2.74
N LEU A 367 27.50 3.00 -3.06
CA LEU A 367 27.14 4.01 -2.06
C LEU A 367 25.92 3.61 -1.21
N SER A 368 25.08 2.70 -1.72
CA SER A 368 23.95 2.13 -0.98
C SER A 368 24.37 1.08 0.07
N LEU A 369 25.53 0.44 -0.12
CA LEU A 369 26.09 -0.53 0.84
C LEU A 369 26.69 0.15 2.09
N ILE A 370 26.93 1.46 2.04
CA ILE A 370 27.48 2.23 3.16
C ILE A 370 26.37 2.50 4.17
N GLN A 371 26.32 1.66 5.21
CA GLN A 371 25.35 1.77 6.31
C GLN A 371 26.10 1.98 7.63
N PRO A 372 25.93 3.12 8.33
CA PRO A 372 26.55 3.34 9.62
C PRO A 372 25.81 2.59 10.74
N LYS A 373 26.58 2.02 11.67
CA LYS A 373 26.10 1.47 12.93
C LYS A 373 26.71 2.22 14.09
N CYS A 374 25.90 2.53 15.09
CA CYS A 374 26.33 3.24 16.28
C CYS A 374 26.06 2.40 17.53
N SER A 375 27.10 2.22 18.33
CA SER A 375 27.13 1.36 19.51
C SER A 375 28.32 1.79 20.36
N GLU A 376 28.18 1.79 21.69
CA GLU A 376 29.29 2.01 22.63
C GLU A 376 30.10 3.29 22.29
N ASP A 377 29.40 4.40 22.02
CA ASP A 377 29.96 5.70 21.63
C ASP A 377 30.86 5.73 20.37
N VAL A 378 30.75 4.71 19.51
CA VAL A 378 31.54 4.55 18.28
C VAL A 378 30.62 4.40 17.06
N MET A 379 30.93 5.14 16.00
CA MET A 379 30.33 4.92 14.67
C MET A 379 31.20 3.95 13.88
N THR A 380 30.58 2.88 13.38
CA THR A 380 31.22 1.85 12.57
C THR A 380 30.51 1.70 11.23
N VAL A 381 31.27 1.64 10.13
CA VAL A 381 30.80 1.31 8.79
C VAL A 381 31.58 0.08 8.31
N VAL A 382 30.86 -0.96 7.90
CA VAL A 382 31.46 -2.21 7.43
C VAL A 382 31.04 -2.47 5.99
N LEU A 383 32.02 -2.66 5.10
CA LEU A 383 31.80 -3.03 3.70
C LEU A 383 32.49 -4.37 3.41
N LYS A 384 31.71 -5.38 3.00
CA LYS A 384 32.24 -6.70 2.63
C LYS A 384 32.85 -6.67 1.23
N LYS A 385 34.04 -7.28 1.07
CA LYS A 385 34.77 -7.28 -0.20
C LYS A 385 34.07 -8.11 -1.27
N ASP A 386 33.41 -9.21 -0.91
CA ASP A 386 32.59 -10.02 -1.84
C ASP A 386 31.46 -9.23 -2.49
N LEU A 387 30.84 -8.30 -1.76
CA LEU A 387 29.78 -7.44 -2.29
C LEU A 387 30.37 -6.35 -3.21
N ILE A 388 31.54 -5.82 -2.86
CA ILE A 388 32.27 -4.84 -3.68
C ILE A 388 32.75 -5.48 -4.99
N SER A 389 33.26 -6.71 -4.95
CA SER A 389 33.69 -7.46 -6.14
C SER A 389 32.52 -7.84 -7.05
N THR A 390 31.36 -8.20 -6.47
CA THR A 390 30.12 -8.45 -7.22
C THR A 390 29.65 -7.20 -7.99
N LEU A 391 29.85 -6.01 -7.40
CA LEU A 391 29.59 -4.72 -8.05
C LEU A 391 30.72 -4.28 -9.01
N ARG A 392 31.76 -5.10 -9.17
CA ARG A 392 32.94 -4.86 -10.01
C ARG A 392 33.65 -3.55 -9.67
N CYS A 393 33.61 -3.17 -8.39
CA CYS A 393 34.27 -1.99 -7.85
C CYS A 393 35.60 -2.38 -7.19
N SER A 394 36.55 -1.46 -7.18
CA SER A 394 37.82 -1.65 -6.46
C SER A 394 38.15 -0.39 -5.69
N ILE A 395 38.02 -0.45 -4.36
CA ILE A 395 38.21 0.68 -3.46
C ILE A 395 39.70 0.77 -3.11
N THR A 396 40.32 1.94 -3.30
CA THR A 396 41.69 2.23 -2.86
C THR A 396 41.74 2.73 -1.42
N SER A 397 40.80 3.58 -1.03
CA SER A 397 40.73 4.13 0.32
C SER A 397 39.29 4.42 0.71
N LEU A 398 39.00 4.18 1.99
CA LEU A 398 37.72 4.48 2.63
C LEU A 398 38.02 5.27 3.90
N THR A 399 37.54 6.50 4.01
CA THR A 399 37.80 7.37 5.17
C THR A 399 36.53 8.05 5.65
N PHE A 400 36.55 8.58 6.88
CA PHE A 400 35.59 9.62 7.27
C PHE A 400 35.97 10.97 6.63
N SER A 401 35.23 12.03 6.95
CA SER A 401 35.52 13.39 6.46
C SER A 401 36.92 13.87 6.84
N ASP A 402 37.44 13.36 7.97
CA ASP A 402 38.84 13.50 8.35
C ASP A 402 39.68 12.41 7.64
N PRO A 403 40.63 12.79 6.77
CA PRO A 403 41.45 11.84 6.02
C PRO A 403 42.42 11.04 6.92
N SER A 404 42.68 11.47 8.16
CA SER A 404 43.46 10.69 9.12
C SER A 404 42.70 9.45 9.64
N CYS A 405 41.39 9.42 9.46
CA CYS A 405 40.52 8.34 9.92
C CYS A 405 40.17 7.40 8.78
N GLN A 406 41.10 6.50 8.48
CA GLN A 406 40.99 5.50 7.42
C GLN A 406 40.42 4.17 7.94
N ALA A 407 39.72 3.46 7.06
CA ALA A 407 39.21 2.12 7.33
C ALA A 407 40.35 1.11 7.46
N GLU A 408 40.19 0.18 8.41
CA GLU A 408 41.01 -1.02 8.49
C GLU A 408 40.63 -1.96 7.34
N ASP A 409 41.60 -2.28 6.50
CA ASP A 409 41.47 -3.31 5.48
C ASP A 409 41.72 -4.69 6.12
N ARG A 410 40.65 -5.45 6.35
CA ARG A 410 40.71 -6.84 6.85
C ARG A 410 40.42 -7.80 5.71
N ASP A 411 40.85 -9.07 5.84
CA ASP A 411 40.82 -10.07 4.76
C ASP A 411 39.53 -10.06 3.92
N ASP A 412 38.34 -10.05 4.54
CA ASP A 412 37.02 -10.08 3.87
C ASP A 412 36.22 -8.75 3.95
N GLN A 413 36.73 -7.72 4.64
CA GLN A 413 35.94 -6.50 4.89
C GLN A 413 36.77 -5.25 5.15
N PHE A 414 36.26 -4.11 4.69
CA PHE A 414 36.72 -2.79 5.13
C PHE A 414 35.92 -2.38 6.37
N VAL A 415 36.63 -2.01 7.44
CA VAL A 415 36.02 -1.58 8.70
C VAL A 415 36.46 -0.16 9.03
N LEU A 416 35.55 0.79 8.86
CA LEU A 416 35.77 2.19 9.23
C LEU A 416 35.14 2.43 10.60
N ARG A 417 35.93 2.87 11.59
CA ARG A 417 35.48 3.06 12.98
C ARG A 417 36.04 4.35 13.59
N SER A 418 35.22 5.08 14.35
CA SER A 418 35.66 6.27 15.09
C SER A 418 34.75 6.55 16.28
N ALA A 419 35.33 7.03 17.37
CA ALA A 419 34.57 7.61 18.48
C ALA A 419 33.82 8.87 18.03
N TYR A 420 32.72 9.21 18.71
CA TYR A 420 31.93 10.41 18.41
C TYR A 420 32.68 11.74 18.67
N SER A 421 33.77 11.70 19.45
CA SER A 421 34.61 12.85 19.76
C SER A 421 35.72 13.13 18.74
N SER A 422 35.92 12.24 17.75
CA SER A 422 37.02 12.30 16.79
C SER A 422 36.53 12.33 15.33
N CYS A 423 37.46 12.42 14.38
CA CYS A 423 37.21 12.24 12.94
C CYS A 423 36.12 13.14 12.32
N GLY A 424 35.96 14.37 12.84
CA GLY A 424 35.01 15.35 12.33
C GLY A 424 33.53 15.00 12.58
N MET A 425 33.24 14.09 13.50
CA MET A 425 31.88 13.71 13.88
C MET A 425 31.10 14.92 14.43
N LYS A 426 29.87 15.10 13.95
CA LYS A 426 28.94 16.12 14.46
C LYS A 426 27.85 15.44 15.26
N VAL A 427 27.91 15.58 16.58
CA VAL A 427 26.89 15.07 17.51
C VAL A 427 25.87 16.19 17.76
N THR A 428 24.60 15.90 17.49
CA THR A 428 23.48 16.80 17.81
C THR A 428 22.46 15.98 18.58
N GLU A 429 22.34 16.23 19.89
CA GLU A 429 21.55 15.42 20.82
C GLU A 429 21.94 13.93 20.74
N ASN A 430 21.08 13.10 20.13
CA ASN A 430 21.29 11.66 19.97
C ASN A 430 21.66 11.24 18.54
N VAL A 431 21.78 12.20 17.61
CA VAL A 431 22.10 11.92 16.20
C VAL A 431 23.56 12.27 15.94
N VAL A 432 24.32 11.30 15.44
CA VAL A 432 25.72 11.48 15.05
C VAL A 432 25.80 11.50 13.53
N ARG A 433 26.43 12.55 12.97
CA ARG A 433 26.54 12.80 11.53
C ARG A 433 28.00 12.87 11.09
N ASN A 434 28.31 12.28 9.93
CA ASN A 434 29.61 12.38 9.26
C ASN A 434 29.43 12.20 7.74
N GLU A 435 30.50 12.33 6.97
CA GLU A 435 30.56 11.98 5.56
C GLU A 435 31.65 10.93 5.34
N VAL A 436 31.31 9.84 4.64
CA VAL A 436 32.24 8.80 4.23
C VAL A 436 32.77 9.13 2.85
N VAL A 437 34.08 9.11 2.69
CA VAL A 437 34.78 9.35 1.43
C VAL A 437 35.30 8.03 0.88
N VAL A 438 34.90 7.69 -0.34
CA VAL A 438 35.32 6.48 -1.05
C VAL A 438 36.17 6.87 -2.24
N ASN A 439 37.37 6.32 -2.30
CA ASN A 439 38.26 6.43 -3.44
C ASN A 439 38.24 5.11 -4.22
N LEU A 440 38.05 5.18 -5.54
CA LEU A 440 37.88 4.03 -6.42
C LEU A 440 39.01 4.00 -7.45
N LEU A 441 39.62 2.84 -7.67
CA LEU A 441 40.64 2.66 -8.72
C LEU A 441 40.11 3.00 -10.12
N SER A 442 38.83 2.75 -10.36
CA SER A 442 38.19 2.91 -11.67
C SER A 442 37.68 4.34 -11.93
N SER A 443 37.78 5.25 -10.97
CA SER A 443 37.22 6.61 -11.08
C SER A 443 38.21 7.67 -10.61
N SER A 444 38.33 8.76 -11.36
CA SER A 444 39.17 9.91 -11.01
C SER A 444 38.51 10.86 -10.00
N SER A 445 37.25 10.65 -9.63
CA SER A 445 36.51 11.49 -8.66
C SER A 445 36.26 10.76 -7.34
N LEU A 446 36.58 11.45 -6.24
CA LEU A 446 36.25 11.01 -4.87
C LEU A 446 34.73 10.99 -4.68
N GLN A 447 34.21 9.89 -4.15
CA GLN A 447 32.78 9.73 -3.88
C GLN A 447 32.47 10.08 -2.43
N TRP A 448 31.38 10.81 -2.21
CA TRP A 448 30.98 11.32 -0.89
C TRP A 448 29.61 10.76 -0.52
N LYS A 449 29.52 10.14 0.66
CA LYS A 449 28.25 9.67 1.23
C LYS A 449 28.03 10.29 2.59
N LYS A 450 26.97 11.09 2.72
CA LYS A 450 26.48 11.54 4.03
C LYS A 450 25.94 10.34 4.80
N VAL A 451 26.44 10.15 6.01
CA VAL A 451 26.03 9.09 6.93
C VAL A 451 25.57 9.71 8.24
N HIS A 452 24.52 9.14 8.80
CA HIS A 452 24.08 9.48 10.14
C HIS A 452 23.55 8.24 10.84
N CYS A 453 23.64 8.23 12.16
CA CYS A 453 23.09 7.18 12.99
C CYS A 453 22.49 7.80 14.26
N ILE A 454 21.69 7.02 14.98
CA ILE A 454 21.08 7.43 16.24
C ILE A 454 21.74 6.61 17.34
N ASN A 455 22.21 7.28 18.40
CA ASN A 455 22.66 6.60 19.61
C ASN A 455 21.44 6.08 20.38
N MET A 456 21.24 4.76 20.35
CA MET A 456 20.09 4.12 20.98
C MET A 456 20.31 3.85 22.49
N GLU A 457 21.53 4.02 23.01
CA GLU A 457 21.85 3.78 24.43
C GLU A 457 21.37 4.93 25.34
N SER A 458 21.24 6.13 24.79
CA SER A 458 20.67 7.29 25.50
C SER A 458 19.14 7.33 25.51
N LEU A 459 18.48 6.38 24.82
CA LEU A 459 17.02 6.28 24.79
C LEU A 459 16.48 5.51 25.99
N SER A 460 15.52 6.14 26.69
CA SER A 460 14.75 5.49 27.75
C SER A 460 13.29 5.35 27.32
N LEU A 461 12.73 4.15 27.50
CA LEU A 461 11.32 3.86 27.27
C LEU A 461 10.63 3.73 28.63
N GLN A 462 9.51 4.43 28.80
CA GLN A 462 8.73 4.42 30.03
C GLN A 462 7.34 3.84 29.75
N LEU A 463 6.92 2.91 30.61
CA LEU A 463 5.58 2.31 30.61
C LEU A 463 4.82 2.86 31.81
N GLY A 464 3.68 3.50 31.57
CA GLY A 464 2.81 4.05 32.62
C GLY A 464 1.39 3.52 32.52
N LEU A 465 0.82 3.14 33.67
CA LEU A 465 -0.60 2.86 33.83
C LEU A 465 -1.30 4.07 34.47
N TYR A 466 -2.50 4.38 34.01
CA TYR A 466 -3.33 5.50 34.42
C TYR A 466 -4.77 5.02 34.60
N LEU A 467 -5.49 5.62 35.56
CA LEU A 467 -6.90 5.27 35.84
C LEU A 467 -7.89 6.24 35.18
N SER A 468 -7.38 7.19 34.38
CA SER A 468 -8.17 8.20 33.70
C SER A 468 -7.70 8.34 32.25
N PRO A 469 -8.61 8.60 31.30
CA PRO A 469 -8.28 8.82 29.89
C PRO A 469 -7.44 10.09 29.65
N HIS A 470 -7.24 10.92 30.67
CA HIS A 470 -6.44 12.15 30.58
C HIS A 470 -4.95 11.94 30.90
N PHE A 471 -4.52 10.74 31.31
CA PHE A 471 -3.10 10.40 31.55
C PHE A 471 -2.38 11.35 32.53
N LEU A 472 -3.09 11.86 33.54
CA LEU A 472 -2.56 12.87 34.48
C LEU A 472 -1.77 12.25 35.64
N GLN A 473 -2.23 11.13 36.20
CA GLN A 473 -1.64 10.51 37.38
C GLN A 473 -1.33 9.03 37.11
N VAL A 474 -0.05 8.69 37.24
CA VAL A 474 0.44 7.31 37.12
C VAL A 474 -0.04 6.51 38.33
N SER A 475 -0.55 5.31 38.09
CA SER A 475 -1.00 4.36 39.10
C SER A 475 -0.26 3.04 38.92
N ASN A 476 0.10 2.39 40.02
CA ASN A 476 0.58 1.00 40.04
C ASN A 476 -0.50 0.03 40.54
N THR A 477 -1.70 0.52 40.86
CA THR A 477 -2.84 -0.25 41.36
C THR A 477 -3.99 -0.19 40.38
N ILE A 478 -4.66 -1.33 40.15
CA ILE A 478 -5.88 -1.42 39.35
C ILE A 478 -6.90 -2.29 40.07
N GLU A 479 -8.17 -1.85 40.09
CA GLU A 479 -9.25 -2.65 40.64
C GLU A 479 -9.84 -3.61 39.60
N LEU A 480 -10.32 -4.78 40.04
CA LEU A 480 -11.05 -5.68 39.15
C LEU A 480 -12.33 -5.02 38.64
N GLY A 481 -12.54 -5.06 37.32
CA GLY A 481 -13.65 -4.38 36.65
C GLY A 481 -13.39 -2.90 36.35
N GLN A 482 -12.23 -2.36 36.72
CA GLN A 482 -11.81 -1.00 36.37
C GLN A 482 -11.08 -0.98 35.02
N GLN A 483 -11.31 0.06 34.23
CA GLN A 483 -10.58 0.28 32.98
C GLN A 483 -9.24 0.94 33.25
N GLY A 484 -8.16 0.30 32.83
CA GLY A 484 -6.80 0.83 32.86
C GLY A 484 -6.41 1.46 31.52
N PHE A 485 -5.71 2.60 31.58
CA PHE A 485 -5.16 3.30 30.43
C PHE A 485 -3.64 3.21 30.47
N VAL A 486 -3.02 2.71 29.40
CA VAL A 486 -1.58 2.48 29.32
C VAL A 486 -0.97 3.45 28.32
N GLN A 487 0.13 4.08 28.69
CA GLN A 487 0.95 4.90 27.81
C GLN A 487 2.38 4.37 27.78
N VAL A 488 2.92 4.24 26.56
CA VAL A 488 4.35 4.01 26.33
C VAL A 488 4.96 5.27 25.74
N SER A 489 5.89 5.87 26.47
CA SER A 489 6.60 7.09 26.08
C SER A 489 8.10 6.83 25.89
N MET A 490 8.72 7.67 25.08
CA MET A 490 10.16 7.65 24.80
C MET A 490 10.78 8.98 25.21
N SER A 491 11.84 8.91 26.00
CA SER A 491 12.62 10.08 26.42
C SER A 491 14.10 9.93 26.07
N PRO A 492 14.69 10.92 25.39
CA PRO A 492 14.06 12.10 24.76
C PRO A 492 13.29 11.73 23.48
N SER A 493 12.37 12.60 23.05
CA SER A 493 11.61 12.39 21.80
C SER A 493 12.49 12.62 20.58
N ILE A 494 12.69 11.61 19.74
CA ILE A 494 13.48 11.70 18.51
C ILE A 494 12.54 11.67 17.29
N PRO A 495 12.40 12.76 16.51
CA PRO A 495 11.50 12.82 15.34
C PRO A 495 11.80 11.79 14.23
N GLU A 496 13.05 11.32 14.16
CA GLU A 496 13.54 10.38 13.15
C GLU A 496 13.13 8.92 13.45
N LEU A 497 12.66 8.63 14.68
CA LEU A 497 12.20 7.32 15.13
C LEU A 497 10.68 7.27 15.26
N ILE A 498 10.07 6.21 14.74
CA ILE A 498 8.65 5.91 14.92
C ILE A 498 8.54 4.79 15.95
N LEU A 499 7.74 5.02 16.99
CA LEU A 499 7.50 4.08 18.07
C LEU A 499 6.24 3.26 17.75
N GLN A 500 6.39 1.94 17.63
CA GLN A 500 5.30 1.04 17.24
C GLN A 500 5.14 -0.06 18.28
N LEU A 501 3.91 -0.27 18.76
CA LEU A 501 3.60 -1.27 19.77
C LEU A 501 3.30 -2.61 19.10
N ASP A 502 4.15 -3.61 19.33
CA ASP A 502 4.06 -4.90 18.67
C ASP A 502 3.15 -5.87 19.44
N SER A 503 3.42 -6.04 20.73
CA SER A 503 2.63 -6.89 21.62
C SER A 503 2.64 -6.39 23.07
N CYS A 504 1.58 -6.68 23.81
CA CYS A 504 1.51 -6.47 25.25
C CYS A 504 0.77 -7.63 25.91
N HIS A 505 1.32 -8.13 27.01
CA HIS A 505 0.69 -9.16 27.83
C HIS A 505 0.75 -8.76 29.31
N LEU A 506 -0.25 -9.24 30.05
CA LEU A 506 -0.35 -9.11 31.49
C LEU A 506 -0.14 -10.48 32.11
N ASP A 507 1.01 -10.66 32.74
CA ASP A 507 1.32 -11.84 33.54
C ASP A 507 0.76 -11.66 34.94
N LEU A 508 -0.13 -12.54 35.36
CA LEU A 508 -0.81 -12.47 36.65
C LEU A 508 -0.19 -13.42 37.69
N GLY A 509 0.97 -14.02 37.40
CA GLY A 509 1.68 -14.94 38.28
C GLY A 509 1.40 -16.41 37.97
N PRO A 510 2.02 -17.35 38.72
CA PRO A 510 2.07 -18.77 38.37
C PRO A 510 0.73 -19.51 38.42
N ASP A 511 -0.25 -18.96 39.15
CA ASP A 511 -1.58 -19.56 39.36
C ASP A 511 -2.63 -19.11 38.33
N ALA A 512 -2.25 -18.25 37.37
CA ALA A 512 -3.15 -17.69 36.36
C ALA A 512 -2.49 -17.61 34.98
N ASP A 513 -3.25 -17.87 33.91
CA ASP A 513 -2.75 -17.76 32.54
C ASP A 513 -2.37 -16.31 32.18
N THR A 514 -1.29 -16.14 31.41
CA THR A 514 -0.88 -14.84 30.86
C THR A 514 -1.95 -14.28 29.93
N VAL A 515 -2.44 -13.08 30.21
CA VAL A 515 -3.48 -12.42 29.43
C VAL A 515 -2.83 -11.62 28.30
N GLU A 516 -2.99 -12.07 27.06
CA GLU A 516 -2.58 -11.30 25.89
C GLU A 516 -3.54 -10.12 25.67
N LEU A 517 -3.03 -8.90 25.76
CA LEU A 517 -3.81 -7.68 25.53
C LEU A 517 -3.66 -7.20 24.08
N ILE A 518 -2.46 -7.25 23.54
CA ILE A 518 -2.13 -6.83 22.17
C ILE A 518 -1.21 -7.87 21.56
N GLN A 519 -1.52 -8.29 20.33
CA GLN A 519 -0.72 -9.23 19.55
C GLN A 519 -0.68 -8.80 18.09
N SER A 520 0.52 -8.80 17.49
CA SER A 520 0.75 -8.37 16.11
C SER A 520 0.13 -7.01 15.81
N GLN A 521 0.30 -6.05 16.73
CA GLN A 521 -0.21 -4.66 16.63
C GLN A 521 -1.75 -4.53 16.66
N THR A 522 -2.46 -5.60 17.02
CA THR A 522 -3.92 -5.60 17.11
C THR A 522 -4.40 -5.88 18.54
N ALA A 523 -5.48 -5.21 18.95
CA ALA A 523 -6.11 -5.43 20.25
C ALA A 523 -6.74 -6.83 20.29
N LYS A 524 -6.42 -7.62 21.32
CA LYS A 524 -6.94 -8.97 21.50
C LYS A 524 -8.22 -8.91 22.33
N GLY A 525 -9.36 -9.11 21.68
CA GLY A 525 -10.67 -9.17 22.33
C GLY A 525 -11.37 -7.82 22.52
N SER A 526 -12.62 -7.85 22.96
CA SER A 526 -13.50 -6.67 23.07
C SER A 526 -13.21 -5.78 24.29
N CYS A 527 -12.35 -6.23 25.20
CA CYS A 527 -11.99 -5.51 26.43
C CYS A 527 -10.72 -4.66 26.29
N VAL A 528 -10.11 -4.63 25.09
CA VAL A 528 -8.90 -3.84 24.80
C VAL A 528 -9.21 -2.88 23.66
N SER A 529 -8.74 -1.64 23.76
CA SER A 529 -8.94 -0.63 22.72
C SER A 529 -7.67 0.20 22.52
N LEU A 530 -7.19 0.27 21.27
CA LEU A 530 -6.11 1.16 20.86
C LEU A 530 -6.62 2.60 20.85
N LEU A 531 -5.84 3.51 21.42
CA LEU A 531 -6.19 4.93 21.54
C LEU A 531 -5.33 5.78 20.60
N SER A 532 -5.79 7.00 20.32
CA SER A 532 -5.01 7.96 19.54
C SER A 532 -3.65 8.26 20.21
N PRO A 533 -2.58 8.45 19.42
CA PRO A 533 -1.25 8.76 19.95
C PRO A 533 -1.23 10.03 20.83
N GLY A 534 -0.28 10.09 21.76
CA GLY A 534 -0.04 11.27 22.58
C GLY A 534 0.54 12.46 21.80
N PRO A 535 0.54 13.66 22.39
CA PRO A 535 1.08 14.87 21.75
C PRO A 535 2.57 14.75 21.40
N SER A 536 3.31 13.90 22.10
CA SER A 536 4.73 13.61 21.87
C SER A 536 4.97 12.35 21.02
N GLY A 537 3.92 11.78 20.42
CA GLY A 537 4.01 10.54 19.65
C GLY A 537 3.93 9.25 20.50
N ASP A 538 3.50 9.36 21.76
CA ASP A 538 3.37 8.23 22.67
C ASP A 538 2.29 7.23 22.21
N VAL A 539 2.54 5.94 22.38
CA VAL A 539 1.54 4.91 22.06
C VAL A 539 0.63 4.67 23.26
N ARG A 540 -0.68 4.66 23.02
CA ARG A 540 -1.71 4.58 24.06
C ARG A 540 -2.71 3.47 23.75
N PHE A 541 -3.09 2.72 24.78
CA PHE A 541 -4.20 1.78 24.71
C PHE A 541 -4.92 1.71 26.05
N SER A 542 -6.12 1.14 26.06
CA SER A 542 -6.86 0.85 27.30
C SER A 542 -7.25 -0.61 27.34
N PHE A 543 -7.36 -1.15 28.55
CA PHE A 543 -7.85 -2.50 28.78
C PHE A 543 -8.76 -2.55 30.01
N LEU A 544 -9.69 -3.49 29.99
CA LEU A 544 -10.58 -3.79 31.11
C LEU A 544 -10.27 -5.18 31.65
N LEU A 545 -9.79 -5.26 32.90
CA LEU A 545 -9.53 -6.52 33.57
C LEU A 545 -10.80 -7.03 34.25
N ARG A 546 -11.47 -8.04 33.68
CA ARG A 546 -12.63 -8.70 34.29
C ARG A 546 -12.18 -9.82 35.23
N GLY A 547 -12.84 -9.92 36.39
CA GLY A 547 -12.58 -11.02 37.33
C GLY A 547 -13.10 -12.35 36.78
N TYR A 548 -12.23 -13.37 36.74
CA TYR A 548 -12.60 -14.77 36.53
C TYR A 548 -12.63 -15.51 37.88
N MET A 549 -13.35 -16.63 37.98
CA MET A 549 -13.66 -17.36 39.23
C MET A 549 -12.46 -18.07 39.91
N VAL A 550 -11.23 -17.59 39.71
CA VAL A 550 -10.01 -18.09 40.36
C VAL A 550 -9.54 -17.04 41.38
N SER A 551 -8.82 -17.48 42.42
CA SER A 551 -8.17 -16.62 43.41
C SER A 551 -7.52 -15.41 42.73
N THR A 552 -7.98 -14.21 43.06
CA THR A 552 -7.55 -13.00 42.37
C THR A 552 -6.07 -12.76 42.66
N PRO A 553 -5.20 -12.75 41.65
CA PRO A 553 -3.78 -12.56 41.84
C PRO A 553 -3.53 -11.17 42.42
N THR A 554 -2.73 -11.08 43.49
CA THR A 554 -2.52 -9.82 44.22
C THR A 554 -1.55 -8.89 43.49
N THR A 555 -0.70 -9.45 42.62
CA THR A 555 0.33 -8.75 41.84
C THR A 555 0.41 -9.32 40.43
N GLY A 556 0.48 -8.45 39.43
CA GLY A 556 0.74 -8.80 38.03
C GLY A 556 1.88 -7.98 37.43
N THR A 557 2.41 -8.41 36.29
CA THR A 557 3.43 -7.71 35.52
C THR A 557 2.89 -7.44 34.12
N LEU A 558 2.74 -6.16 33.79
CA LEU A 558 2.39 -5.72 32.45
C LEU A 558 3.68 -5.56 31.64
N SER A 559 3.81 -6.32 30.55
CA SER A 559 4.98 -6.32 29.68
C SER A 559 4.58 -6.00 28.25
N CYS A 560 5.25 -5.03 27.65
CA CYS A 560 4.99 -4.57 26.29
C CYS A 560 6.28 -4.60 25.47
N THR A 561 6.19 -5.13 24.25
CA THR A 561 7.27 -5.14 23.27
C THR A 561 7.02 -4.04 22.24
N ILE A 562 7.99 -3.14 22.12
CA ILE A 562 7.98 -1.99 21.23
C ILE A 562 9.02 -2.19 20.14
N THR A 563 8.62 -1.88 18.92
CA THR A 563 9.50 -1.82 17.76
C THR A 563 9.82 -0.36 17.47
N LEU A 564 11.11 -0.02 17.49
CA LEU A 564 11.62 1.29 17.10
C LEU A 564 12.04 1.23 15.64
N ARG A 565 11.32 1.96 14.78
CA ARG A 565 11.54 1.98 13.34
C ARG A 565 12.17 3.30 12.90
N SER A 566 13.34 3.23 12.27
CA SER A 566 14.01 4.38 11.65
C SER A 566 13.57 4.55 10.19
N ARG A 567 13.37 5.79 9.76
CA ARG A 567 13.04 6.12 8.36
C ARG A 567 14.21 5.91 7.38
N SER A 568 15.44 5.74 7.89
CA SER A 568 16.66 6.03 7.12
C SER A 568 17.74 4.93 7.07
N LEU A 569 17.48 3.69 7.56
CA LEU A 569 18.14 2.39 7.23
C LEU A 569 18.59 1.52 8.45
N SER A 570 18.43 0.18 8.29
CA SER A 570 18.84 -0.96 9.17
C SER A 570 17.92 -1.29 10.38
N PRO A 571 17.99 -2.52 10.95
CA PRO A 571 16.84 -3.34 11.35
C PRO A 571 15.98 -2.74 12.48
N ASP A 572 14.70 -3.07 12.43
CA ASP A 572 13.72 -2.82 13.47
C ASP A 572 14.28 -3.30 14.83
N THR A 573 14.41 -2.37 15.78
CA THR A 573 14.95 -2.69 17.11
C THR A 573 13.78 -2.95 18.06
N HIS A 574 13.72 -4.16 18.60
CA HIS A 574 12.71 -4.55 19.58
C HIS A 574 13.21 -4.26 21.00
N ARG A 575 12.38 -3.60 21.80
CA ARG A 575 12.62 -3.34 23.23
C ARG A 575 11.39 -3.75 24.02
N THR A 576 11.59 -4.51 25.07
CA THR A 576 10.52 -4.88 26.00
C THR A 576 10.61 -3.99 27.24
N VAL A 577 9.49 -3.38 27.62
CA VAL A 577 9.32 -2.63 28.86
C VAL A 577 8.30 -3.34 29.73
N SER A 578 8.53 -3.36 31.04
CA SER A 578 7.63 -4.00 31.99
C SER A 578 7.39 -3.14 33.22
N MET A 579 6.20 -3.28 33.81
CA MET A 579 5.77 -2.58 35.01
C MET A 579 5.00 -3.54 35.91
N ARG A 580 5.23 -3.45 37.23
CA ARG A 580 4.49 -4.22 38.22
C ARG A 580 3.20 -3.51 38.59
N LEU A 581 2.12 -4.28 38.65
CA LEU A 581 0.77 -3.86 38.96
C LEU A 581 0.26 -4.59 40.20
N ASN A 582 -0.42 -3.88 41.08
CA ASN A 582 -1.14 -4.44 42.22
C ASN A 582 -2.62 -4.51 41.84
N VAL A 583 -3.19 -5.73 41.83
CA VAL A 583 -4.59 -5.92 41.49
C VAL A 583 -5.38 -6.01 42.78
N VAL A 584 -6.25 -5.03 43.00
CA VAL A 584 -7.12 -4.98 44.17
C VAL A 584 -8.48 -5.53 43.79
N SER A 585 -8.91 -6.60 44.45
CA SER A 585 -10.31 -7.02 44.36
C SER A 585 -11.14 -6.04 45.20
N PRO A 586 -12.19 -5.41 44.64
CA PRO A 586 -13.13 -4.65 45.45
C PRO A 586 -13.80 -5.64 46.40
N GLY A 587 -13.29 -5.71 47.63
CA GLY A 587 -13.85 -6.56 48.66
C GLY A 587 -15.30 -6.17 48.90
N LEU A 588 -16.23 -7.07 48.56
CA LEU A 588 -17.34 -7.24 49.49
C LEU A 588 -16.72 -7.75 50.80
N PRO A 589 -17.10 -7.20 51.96
CA PRO A 589 -16.65 -7.74 53.23
C PRO A 589 -16.95 -9.25 53.25
N ALA A 590 -15.95 -10.03 53.65
CA ALA A 590 -15.93 -11.48 53.66
C ALA A 590 -17.31 -12.13 53.85
N CYS A 591 -17.85 -12.67 52.76
CA CYS A 591 -18.91 -13.68 52.82
C CYS A 591 -18.29 -15.07 52.67
N THR A 592 -17.39 -15.42 53.59
CA THR A 592 -17.35 -16.79 54.10
C THR A 592 -18.58 -16.98 54.97
N ASP A 593 -19.70 -17.33 54.34
CA ASP A 593 -20.51 -18.50 54.72
C ASP A 593 -21.80 -18.55 53.89
N LYS A 594 -22.20 -19.77 53.54
CA LYS A 594 -23.52 -20.05 52.97
C LYS A 594 -24.59 -19.73 54.01
N GLY A 595 -25.16 -18.53 53.97
CA GLY A 595 -26.31 -18.14 54.79
C GLY A 595 -27.05 -16.97 54.17
N LEU A 596 -28.39 -17.04 54.13
CA LEU A 596 -29.23 -15.91 53.70
C LEU A 596 -28.85 -14.66 54.51
N VAL A 597 -28.57 -13.56 53.82
CA VAL A 597 -28.21 -12.27 54.42
C VAL A 597 -29.33 -11.81 55.37
N LEU A 598 -28.98 -11.42 56.59
CA LEU A 598 -29.89 -10.99 57.66
C LEU A 598 -31.01 -10.01 57.22
N PRO A 599 -30.78 -9.02 56.31
CA PRO A 599 -31.82 -8.13 55.81
C PRO A 599 -32.85 -8.84 54.91
N ALA A 600 -32.44 -9.86 54.16
CA ALA A 600 -33.33 -10.65 53.33
C ALA A 600 -34.22 -11.56 54.19
N VAL A 601 -33.67 -12.14 55.27
CA VAL A 601 -34.45 -12.90 56.26
C VAL A 601 -35.42 -11.99 57.00
N LEU A 602 -35.00 -10.78 57.38
CA LEU A 602 -35.88 -9.77 57.97
C LEU A 602 -37.02 -9.37 57.01
N GLY A 603 -36.70 -9.17 55.72
CA GLY A 603 -37.70 -8.83 54.70
C GLY A 603 -38.72 -9.94 54.48
N ILE A 604 -38.27 -11.20 54.43
CA ILE A 604 -39.15 -12.37 54.26
C ILE A 604 -40.03 -12.57 55.51
N THR A 605 -39.46 -12.47 56.71
CA THR A 605 -40.21 -12.61 57.97
C THR A 605 -41.22 -11.48 58.17
N PHE A 606 -40.85 -10.24 57.83
CA PHE A 606 -41.76 -9.09 57.87
C PHE A 606 -42.88 -9.20 56.82
N GLY A 607 -42.56 -9.66 55.60
CA GLY A 607 -43.55 -9.93 54.56
C GLY A 607 -44.55 -11.02 54.97
N ALA A 608 -44.07 -12.13 55.52
CA ALA A 608 -44.92 -13.20 56.03
C ALA A 608 -45.81 -12.72 57.20
N PHE A 609 -45.26 -11.91 58.11
CA PHE A 609 -46.03 -11.31 59.21
C PHE A 609 -47.13 -10.36 58.70
N LEU A 610 -46.83 -9.49 57.73
CA LEU A 610 -47.84 -8.60 57.12
C LEU A 610 -48.94 -9.37 56.42
N ILE A 611 -48.60 -10.44 55.68
CA ILE A 611 -49.58 -11.31 55.04
C ILE A 611 -50.48 -11.98 56.10
N GLY A 612 -49.89 -12.49 57.19
CA GLY A 612 -50.64 -13.08 58.30
C GLY A 612 -51.58 -12.07 58.98
N ALA A 613 -51.11 -10.85 59.24
CA ALA A 613 -51.92 -9.78 59.83
C ALA A 613 -53.09 -9.37 58.93
N LEU A 614 -52.85 -9.22 57.62
CA LEU A 614 -53.89 -8.89 56.64
C LEU A 614 -54.93 -9.99 56.48
N LEU A 615 -54.50 -11.26 56.44
CA LEU A 615 -55.42 -12.40 56.39
C LEU A 615 -56.25 -12.50 57.67
N THR A 616 -55.65 -12.27 58.84
CA THR A 616 -56.37 -12.26 60.12
C THR A 616 -57.37 -11.11 60.18
N ALA A 617 -57.02 -9.93 59.69
CA ALA A 617 -57.92 -8.78 59.60
C ALA A 617 -59.08 -9.05 58.61
N ALA A 618 -58.80 -9.68 57.46
CA ALA A 618 -59.82 -10.06 56.48
C ALA A 618 -60.78 -11.13 57.04
N LEU A 619 -60.25 -12.15 57.72
CA LEU A 619 -61.04 -13.17 58.40
C LEU A 619 -61.88 -12.56 59.54
N TRP A 620 -61.33 -11.62 60.31
CA TRP A 620 -62.07 -10.89 61.33
C TRP A 620 -63.18 -10.04 60.71
N TYR A 621 -62.91 -9.37 59.60
CA TYR A 621 -63.89 -8.58 58.87
C TYR A 621 -65.06 -9.44 58.41
N ILE A 622 -64.76 -10.58 57.76
CA ILE A 622 -65.76 -11.57 57.37
C ILE A 622 -66.52 -12.08 58.59
N TYR A 623 -65.83 -12.46 59.65
CA TYR A 623 -66.45 -12.94 60.89
C TYR A 623 -67.38 -11.90 61.52
N SER A 624 -66.97 -10.63 61.56
CA SER A 624 -67.76 -9.53 62.13
C SER A 624 -69.03 -9.23 61.34
N HIS A 625 -69.02 -9.47 60.02
CA HIS A 625 -70.17 -9.26 59.15
C HIS A 625 -71.03 -10.52 58.94
N THR A 626 -70.54 -11.69 59.32
CA THR A 626 -71.26 -12.97 59.21
C THR A 626 -71.78 -13.51 60.54
N ARG A 627 -71.49 -12.84 61.67
CA ARG A 627 -71.96 -13.27 62.98
C ARG A 627 -73.42 -12.88 63.22
N PRO A 628 -74.32 -13.84 63.54
CA PRO A 628 -75.61 -13.52 64.13
C PRO A 628 -75.45 -13.15 65.62
N PRO A 629 -76.21 -12.18 66.17
CA PRO A 629 -76.10 -11.80 67.56
C PRO A 629 -76.73 -12.85 68.49
N GLY A 630 -75.89 -13.62 69.18
CA GLY A 630 -76.24 -14.45 70.34
C GLY A 630 -75.51 -13.95 71.60
N LYS A 631 -76.28 -13.70 72.67
CA LYS A 631 -75.97 -13.10 73.99
C LYS A 631 -74.52 -13.20 74.50
N ARG A 632 -74.02 -12.06 75.00
CA ARG A 632 -72.81 -11.90 75.84
C ARG A 632 -73.12 -12.21 77.31
N GLU A 633 -72.15 -12.80 78.00
CA GLU A 633 -71.96 -12.66 79.45
C GLU A 633 -70.44 -12.53 79.76
N PRO A 634 -70.02 -11.69 80.74
CA PRO A 634 -68.67 -11.12 80.82
C PRO A 634 -67.81 -11.77 81.92
N VAL A 635 -66.57 -11.26 82.13
CA VAL A 635 -65.69 -11.28 83.34
C VAL A 635 -64.23 -11.55 82.93
N VAL A 636 -63.15 -10.89 83.39
CA VAL A 636 -62.88 -9.75 84.29
C VAL A 636 -61.47 -9.24 83.95
N ALA A 637 -61.24 -7.94 84.10
CA ALA A 637 -59.95 -7.27 83.98
C ALA A 637 -59.23 -7.23 85.33
N VAL A 638 -57.90 -7.39 85.37
CA VAL A 638 -57.04 -6.75 86.38
C VAL A 638 -55.68 -6.41 85.75
N ALA A 639 -55.32 -5.14 85.88
CA ALA A 639 -54.07 -4.51 85.46
C ALA A 639 -53.01 -4.56 86.57
N ALA A 640 -51.72 -4.51 86.22
CA ALA A 640 -50.77 -3.49 86.70
C ALA A 640 -49.35 -3.73 86.14
N PRO A 641 -48.50 -2.69 86.05
CA PRO A 641 -47.40 -2.62 85.08
C PRO A 641 -45.97 -2.63 85.68
N ALA A 642 -45.02 -2.89 84.77
CA ALA A 642 -43.62 -2.48 84.71
C ALA A 642 -42.66 -2.85 85.87
N SER A 643 -41.62 -3.65 85.59
CA SER A 643 -40.24 -3.18 85.32
C SER A 643 -39.21 -4.33 85.37
N SER A 644 -38.22 -4.22 84.48
CA SER A 644 -36.81 -4.68 84.55
C SER A 644 -36.44 -6.10 85.00
N GLU A 645 -35.61 -6.77 84.17
CA GLU A 645 -34.24 -7.26 84.48
C GLU A 645 -33.78 -8.16 83.31
N SER A 646 -32.83 -7.73 82.46
CA SER A 646 -31.38 -7.97 82.61
C SER A 646 -31.08 -9.44 82.93
N SER A 647 -30.75 -10.25 81.92
CA SER A 647 -29.40 -10.42 81.37
C SER A 647 -28.71 -11.64 81.96
N SER A 648 -27.86 -12.22 81.10
CA SER A 648 -26.73 -13.07 81.48
C SER A 648 -27.09 -14.53 81.78
N THR A 649 -26.30 -15.52 81.40
CA THR A 649 -25.13 -15.59 80.54
C THR A 649 -24.91 -17.09 80.36
N ASN A 650 -24.70 -17.53 79.13
CA ASN A 650 -24.05 -18.80 78.88
C ASN A 650 -22.66 -18.77 79.53
N HIS A 651 -22.32 -19.83 80.26
CA HIS A 651 -20.94 -20.19 80.52
C HIS A 651 -20.70 -21.66 80.14
N SER A 652 -19.56 -21.82 79.46
CA SER A 652 -18.65 -22.95 79.57
C SER A 652 -18.91 -24.20 78.73
N ILE A 653 -18.06 -24.26 77.71
CA ILE A 653 -17.44 -25.43 77.10
C ILE A 653 -17.18 -26.54 78.15
N GLY A 654 -17.70 -27.73 77.84
CA GLY A 654 -17.33 -29.00 78.46
C GLY A 654 -17.23 -30.05 77.37
N SER A 655 -16.01 -30.50 77.12
CA SER A 655 -15.61 -31.57 76.20
C SER A 655 -16.32 -32.90 76.44
N THR A 656 -16.51 -33.69 75.37
CA THR A 656 -16.21 -35.13 75.21
C THR A 656 -16.94 -35.61 73.95
N GLN A 657 -16.25 -35.91 72.85
CA GLN A 657 -15.54 -37.16 72.54
C GLN A 657 -16.47 -38.39 72.35
N SER A 658 -16.61 -38.73 71.05
CA SER A 658 -16.87 -40.01 70.36
C SER A 658 -18.27 -40.70 70.34
N THR A 659 -18.78 -40.84 69.10
CA THR A 659 -19.62 -41.91 68.46
C THR A 659 -20.89 -42.42 69.15
N PRO A 660 -21.97 -42.74 68.39
CA PRO A 660 -22.19 -44.17 68.09
C PRO A 660 -22.88 -44.46 66.74
N CYS A 661 -22.43 -45.52 66.05
CA CYS A 661 -23.27 -46.25 65.09
C CYS A 661 -24.38 -46.98 65.85
N SER A 662 -25.53 -47.16 65.20
CA SER A 662 -26.51 -48.19 65.55
C SER A 662 -25.77 -49.48 65.77
N THR A 663 -25.62 -49.80 67.06
CA THR A 663 -26.09 -51.02 67.70
C THR A 663 -25.93 -52.26 66.72
N SER A 664 -26.77 -53.26 66.56
CA SER A 664 -28.12 -53.18 66.96
C SER A 664 -28.69 -51.85 66.38
N SER A 665 -29.89 -51.43 66.71
CA SER A 665 -30.75 -51.08 65.58
C SER A 665 -31.32 -49.66 65.65
N MET A 666 -31.44 -49.06 64.45
CA MET A 666 -31.93 -47.71 64.14
C MET A 666 -33.38 -47.56 64.59
N ALA A 667 -33.60 -46.94 65.72
CA ALA A 667 -34.92 -46.78 66.27
C ALA A 667 -35.05 -45.37 66.83
#